data_AF-A0A847P1Q3-F1
#
_entry.id   AF-A0A847P1Q3-F1
#
_cell.length_a   1.000
_cell.length_b   1.000
_cell.length_c   1.000
_cell.angle_alpha   90.00
_cell.angle_beta   90.00
_cell.angle_gamma   90.00
#
_symmetry.space_group_name_H-M   'P 1'
#
loop_
_entity.id
_entity.type
_entity.pdbx_description
1 polymer ?
#
loop_
_entity_poly.entity_id
_entity_poly.type
_entity_poly.pdbx_seq_one_letter_code
_entity_poly.pdbx_strand_id
1 'polypeptide(L)'
;MLIDLQKAQPGMIITEDVINPRGGILIRKQQSLSADIINVLLRLGIREINVEDTISAPSLELILSEDLMSATLIIAPCAENSSDIDSDMIERALNQKKIVYAIDTERIRTIAAQWNQKKQKTQIKDIVLGTPATPAIAGIYEMTVAHLTSKELINEARCARYFWEIAQDIPSDVKMVPSGTVIAKKQEDIPSVSGMNILGEPIYTDEIIRYSLNLTESVYLSRDNNYVIAKTQGIPFFCDDTIGVIFLKCDGTVDILIQEDKMAASIVVHPPCEGGSMPKEQEILDMLRARGIVYGILHHRISELIHNFSNNQYPEEPVVIAEGTAAHNGENGFVKLLFNTETSLKPQQNPDGSVDYKNINIITTVVKEQKLAELIPPTSGVPGKDISGQIIPCVNGTAVNLPTGQNTIIDPQDPNTLLSATDGFVRYVNSTIEVSEGLVIAGDVDFSTGHIKYGKNVVISGDIKSGFNVECGGDLQVNGTIEDSKVTIGGNLLCRMGFVGQGKGLIDAKGDINLNFTKNQIIKSRQNINIAKEAINSTLFARKAITVHGKPLSVAGGLFTAGESVTLYTVGNQSGIRTVLEVGIDFTLVEELGKKELLFLELSEKHSKLLESAKKYDKILAIRKQLPPNERFLLERIRNAIVKYKQQMDLLEKQKLEICSKMHNTASAFIKIEHSAMPGTMFKFGERHYLVKEEIIGPKTVRLINHEIKVL
;
A
#
# COMPACT_ATOMS: atom_id res chain seq x y z
N MET A 1 -95.86 49.84 -10.83
CA MET A 1 -95.07 50.29 -9.66
C MET A 1 -95.37 51.77 -9.44
N LEU A 2 -95.84 52.16 -8.26
CA LEU A 2 -96.09 53.57 -7.96
C LEU A 2 -94.74 54.22 -7.67
N ILE A 3 -94.33 55.17 -8.51
CA ILE A 3 -93.06 55.86 -8.38
C ILE A 3 -93.28 57.36 -8.30
N ASP A 4 -92.39 58.03 -7.55
CA ASP A 4 -92.25 59.48 -7.61
C ASP A 4 -91.85 59.88 -9.04
N LEU A 5 -92.60 60.79 -9.63
CA LEU A 5 -92.43 61.25 -11.00
C LEU A 5 -91.04 61.87 -11.23
N GLN A 6 -90.38 62.38 -10.19
CA GLN A 6 -88.98 62.84 -10.27
C GLN A 6 -87.97 61.70 -10.50
N LYS A 7 -88.35 60.45 -10.18
CA LYS A 7 -87.55 59.25 -10.40
C LYS A 7 -87.99 58.47 -11.65
N ALA A 8 -89.02 58.94 -12.36
CA ALA A 8 -89.47 58.32 -13.59
C ALA A 8 -88.44 58.52 -14.71
N GLN A 9 -88.08 57.45 -15.41
CA GLN A 9 -87.17 57.50 -16.55
C GLN A 9 -87.95 57.47 -17.87
N PRO A 10 -87.48 58.19 -18.92
CA PRO A 10 -88.06 58.08 -20.25
C PRO A 10 -88.03 56.62 -20.74
N GLY A 11 -89.15 56.12 -21.25
CA GLY A 11 -89.32 54.73 -21.69
C GLY A 11 -90.16 53.86 -20.76
N MET A 12 -90.38 54.28 -19.52
CA MET A 12 -91.34 53.63 -18.60
C MET A 12 -92.78 53.79 -19.12
N ILE A 13 -93.60 52.72 -19.06
CA ILE A 13 -94.98 52.73 -19.58
C ILE A 13 -95.95 52.97 -18.44
N ILE A 14 -96.84 53.96 -18.60
CA ILE A 14 -97.84 54.28 -17.57
C ILE A 14 -98.92 53.19 -17.57
N THR A 15 -99.21 52.61 -16.41
CA THR A 15 -100.13 51.46 -16.33
C THR A 15 -101.58 51.87 -16.10
N GLU A 16 -101.86 53.14 -15.81
CA GLU A 16 -103.20 53.67 -15.56
C GLU A 16 -103.37 55.09 -16.14
N ASP A 17 -104.63 55.51 -16.36
CA ASP A 17 -104.91 56.84 -16.92
C ASP A 17 -104.53 57.93 -15.90
N VAL A 18 -103.71 58.89 -16.31
CA VAL A 18 -103.31 60.03 -15.47
C VAL A 18 -104.31 61.17 -15.68
N ILE A 19 -105.03 61.54 -14.63
CA ILE A 19 -106.17 62.49 -14.70
C ILE A 19 -105.79 63.81 -14.02
N ASN A 20 -106.17 64.94 -14.60
CA ASN A 20 -106.02 66.27 -14.00
C ASN A 20 -107.02 66.46 -12.83
N PRO A 21 -106.70 67.25 -11.79
CA PRO A 21 -107.64 67.62 -10.70
C PRO A 21 -109.01 68.19 -11.13
N ARG A 22 -109.21 68.60 -12.39
CA ARG A 22 -110.53 68.97 -12.95
C ARG A 22 -111.28 67.82 -13.64
N GLY A 23 -110.81 66.58 -13.52
CA GLY A 23 -111.50 65.36 -13.98
C GLY A 23 -111.25 64.96 -15.44
N GLY A 24 -110.33 65.61 -16.16
CA GLY A 24 -109.97 65.26 -17.56
C GLY A 24 -108.70 64.40 -17.64
N ILE A 25 -108.70 63.38 -18.52
CA ILE A 25 -107.54 62.49 -18.74
C ILE A 25 -106.42 63.27 -19.45
N LEU A 26 -105.25 63.36 -18.84
CA LEU A 26 -104.04 63.97 -19.41
C LEU A 26 -103.27 63.00 -20.28
N ILE A 27 -103.10 61.77 -19.81
CA ILE A 27 -102.37 60.71 -20.49
C ILE A 27 -103.11 59.41 -20.27
N ARG A 28 -103.27 58.63 -21.35
CA ARG A 28 -103.94 57.33 -21.25
C ARG A 28 -102.96 56.25 -20.81
N LYS A 29 -103.48 55.21 -20.17
CA LYS A 29 -102.77 53.97 -19.85
C LYS A 29 -102.13 53.39 -21.12
N GLN A 30 -101.00 52.72 -20.91
CA GLN A 30 -100.09 52.17 -21.91
C GLN A 30 -99.34 53.19 -22.78
N GLN A 31 -99.36 54.48 -22.44
CA GLN A 31 -98.52 55.46 -23.10
C GLN A 31 -97.13 55.49 -22.44
N SER A 32 -96.06 55.44 -23.24
CA SER A 32 -94.69 55.53 -22.73
C SER A 32 -94.36 56.97 -22.32
N LEU A 33 -93.69 57.12 -21.19
CA LEU A 33 -93.19 58.41 -20.73
C LEU A 33 -92.04 58.87 -21.62
N SER A 34 -92.21 60.01 -22.29
CA SER A 34 -91.08 60.77 -22.84
C SER A 34 -90.62 61.81 -21.80
N ALA A 35 -89.38 62.29 -21.96
CA ALA A 35 -88.84 63.34 -21.08
C ALA A 35 -89.73 64.60 -21.05
N ASP A 36 -90.35 64.94 -22.19
CA ASP A 36 -91.26 66.08 -22.30
C ASP A 36 -92.56 65.84 -21.52
N ILE A 37 -93.11 64.63 -21.59
CA ILE A 37 -94.32 64.24 -20.87
C ILE A 37 -94.09 64.29 -19.36
N ILE A 38 -92.95 63.79 -18.88
CA ILE A 38 -92.57 63.84 -17.45
C ILE A 38 -92.52 65.31 -16.97
N ASN A 39 -91.89 66.19 -17.74
CA ASN A 39 -91.79 67.61 -17.40
C ASN A 39 -93.15 68.32 -17.38
N VAL A 40 -94.04 67.99 -18.32
CA VAL A 40 -95.41 68.56 -18.36
C VAL A 40 -96.21 68.09 -17.14
N LEU A 41 -96.13 66.81 -16.78
CA LEU A 41 -96.81 66.25 -15.62
C LEU A 41 -96.33 66.88 -14.29
N LEU A 42 -95.02 67.11 -14.14
CA LEU A 42 -94.45 67.81 -12.98
C LEU A 42 -94.99 69.25 -12.87
N ARG A 43 -95.10 69.98 -13.98
CA ARG A 43 -95.67 71.35 -13.99
C ARG A 43 -97.16 71.38 -13.64
N LEU A 44 -97.90 70.33 -13.95
CA LEU A 44 -99.33 70.20 -13.62
C LEU A 44 -99.57 69.73 -12.17
N GLY A 45 -98.52 69.55 -11.38
CA GLY A 45 -98.60 69.24 -9.95
C GLY A 45 -98.79 67.76 -9.61
N ILE A 46 -98.65 66.86 -10.59
CA ILE A 46 -98.72 65.41 -10.37
C ILE A 46 -97.35 64.92 -9.89
N ARG A 47 -97.31 64.23 -8.75
CA ARG A 47 -96.06 63.82 -8.09
C ARG A 47 -95.78 62.32 -8.14
N GLU A 48 -96.82 61.49 -8.30
CA GLU A 48 -96.66 60.04 -8.33
C GLU A 48 -97.45 59.46 -9.49
N ILE A 49 -96.87 58.46 -10.15
CA ILE A 49 -97.52 57.73 -11.25
C ILE A 49 -97.23 56.24 -11.14
N ASN A 50 -98.16 55.41 -11.60
CA ASN A 50 -97.92 53.98 -11.75
C ASN A 50 -97.31 53.66 -13.12
N VAL A 51 -96.13 53.04 -13.11
CA VAL A 51 -95.43 52.63 -14.33
C VAL A 51 -94.93 51.19 -14.28
N GLU A 52 -94.70 50.62 -15.46
CA GLU A 52 -93.93 49.40 -15.70
C GLU A 52 -92.60 49.74 -16.38
N ASP A 53 -91.52 49.14 -15.89
CA ASP A 53 -90.17 49.27 -16.46
C ASP A 53 -90.04 48.44 -17.74
N THR A 54 -89.54 49.03 -18.82
CA THR A 54 -89.31 48.32 -20.08
C THR A 54 -87.89 47.76 -20.10
N ILE A 55 -87.74 46.47 -19.81
CA ILE A 55 -86.47 45.75 -19.96
C ILE A 55 -86.18 45.60 -21.46
N SER A 56 -85.06 46.15 -21.93
CA SER A 56 -84.61 45.99 -23.32
C SER A 56 -83.57 44.88 -23.45
N ALA A 57 -83.80 43.96 -24.39
CA ALA A 57 -82.89 42.85 -24.64
C ALA A 57 -81.57 43.35 -25.24
N PRO A 58 -80.42 42.77 -24.87
CA PRO A 58 -79.12 43.14 -25.42
C PRO A 58 -79.00 42.75 -26.90
N SER A 59 -78.16 43.51 -27.63
CA SER A 59 -77.87 43.23 -29.04
C SER A 59 -76.75 42.20 -29.18
N LEU A 60 -76.98 41.16 -29.98
CA LEU A 60 -75.97 40.18 -30.37
C LEU A 60 -75.68 40.33 -31.87
N GLU A 61 -74.43 40.60 -32.21
CA GLU A 61 -73.94 40.69 -33.58
C GLU A 61 -72.87 39.63 -33.82
N LEU A 62 -72.98 38.90 -34.92
CA LEU A 62 -72.03 37.87 -35.34
C LEU A 62 -71.35 38.28 -36.64
N ILE A 63 -70.02 38.35 -36.59
CA ILE A 63 -69.16 38.66 -37.74
C ILE A 63 -68.44 37.37 -38.12
N LEU A 64 -68.72 36.87 -39.32
CA LEU A 64 -68.05 35.70 -39.91
C LEU A 64 -66.69 36.14 -40.49
N SER A 65 -65.67 35.28 -40.40
CA SER A 65 -64.41 35.48 -41.12
C SER A 65 -64.63 35.35 -42.63
N GLU A 66 -63.76 35.99 -43.44
CA GLU A 66 -63.87 35.94 -44.91
C GLU A 66 -63.75 34.50 -45.47
N ASP A 67 -62.96 33.65 -44.81
CA ASP A 67 -62.77 32.24 -45.16
C ASP A 67 -63.84 31.31 -44.55
N LEU A 68 -64.81 31.86 -43.81
CA LEU A 68 -65.87 31.14 -43.11
C LEU A 68 -65.35 30.05 -42.14
N MET A 69 -64.09 30.16 -41.70
CA MET A 69 -63.48 29.23 -40.75
C MET A 69 -63.68 29.64 -39.30
N SER A 70 -64.06 30.89 -39.02
CA SER A 70 -64.39 31.31 -37.68
C SER A 70 -65.49 32.36 -37.62
N ALA A 71 -66.12 32.51 -36.46
CA ALA A 71 -67.03 33.62 -36.20
C ALA A 71 -66.63 34.36 -34.93
N THR A 72 -66.88 35.66 -34.92
CA THR A 72 -66.71 36.54 -33.77
C THR A 72 -68.06 37.02 -33.28
N LEU A 73 -68.36 36.79 -32.00
CA LEU A 73 -69.58 37.25 -31.35
C LEU A 73 -69.33 38.59 -30.63
N ILE A 74 -70.15 39.58 -30.91
CA ILE A 74 -70.18 40.86 -30.20
C ILE A 74 -71.50 40.96 -29.45
N ILE A 75 -71.42 41.14 -28.14
CA ILE A 75 -72.58 41.32 -27.28
C ILE A 75 -72.53 42.72 -26.69
N ALA A 76 -73.55 43.54 -26.93
CA ALA A 76 -73.62 44.92 -26.42
C ALA A 76 -74.95 45.22 -25.68
N PRO A 77 -74.91 45.82 -24.48
CA PRO A 77 -76.12 46.19 -23.73
C PRO A 77 -76.84 47.38 -24.39
N CYS A 78 -78.17 47.37 -24.43
CA CYS A 78 -78.98 48.43 -25.04
C CYS A 78 -79.37 49.56 -24.05
N ALA A 79 -79.33 49.30 -22.74
CA ALA A 79 -79.59 50.27 -21.66
C ALA A 79 -78.90 49.79 -20.36
N GLU A 80 -78.87 50.62 -19.30
CA GLU A 80 -78.31 50.24 -17.98
C GLU A 80 -79.01 49.01 -17.37
N ASN A 81 -80.32 48.84 -17.62
CA ASN A 81 -81.11 47.69 -17.17
C ASN A 81 -81.36 46.66 -18.29
N SER A 82 -80.31 46.23 -19.00
CA SER A 82 -80.44 45.19 -20.03
C SER A 82 -80.67 43.80 -19.42
N SER A 83 -81.53 42.98 -20.04
CA SER A 83 -81.81 41.62 -19.58
C SER A 83 -80.58 40.72 -19.65
N ASP A 84 -80.59 39.64 -18.87
CA ASP A 84 -79.58 38.59 -18.97
C ASP A 84 -79.73 37.84 -20.31
N ILE A 85 -78.64 37.25 -20.78
CA ILE A 85 -78.55 36.40 -21.96
C ILE A 85 -78.41 34.95 -21.51
N ASP A 86 -79.09 34.03 -22.17
CA ASP A 86 -78.92 32.59 -22.00
C ASP A 86 -78.18 31.96 -23.18
N SER A 87 -77.79 30.68 -23.04
CA SER A 87 -77.14 29.94 -24.13
C SER A 87 -78.04 29.85 -25.36
N ASP A 88 -79.35 29.73 -25.17
CA ASP A 88 -80.34 29.64 -26.25
C ASP A 88 -80.36 30.91 -27.12
N MET A 89 -80.18 32.09 -26.54
CA MET A 89 -80.10 33.34 -27.29
C MET A 89 -78.85 33.40 -28.17
N ILE A 90 -77.70 32.94 -27.67
CA ILE A 90 -76.45 32.89 -28.46
C ILE A 90 -76.57 31.82 -29.55
N GLU A 91 -77.12 30.64 -29.24
CA GLU A 91 -77.34 29.57 -30.21
C GLU A 91 -78.34 29.97 -31.30
N ARG A 92 -79.41 30.71 -30.96
CA ARG A 92 -80.32 31.28 -31.96
C ARG A 92 -79.62 32.30 -32.85
N ALA A 93 -78.73 33.12 -32.30
CA ALA A 93 -77.94 34.07 -33.10
C ALA A 93 -76.98 33.34 -34.06
N LEU A 94 -76.32 32.27 -33.60
CA LEU A 94 -75.47 31.40 -34.44
C LEU A 94 -76.31 30.74 -35.55
N ASN A 95 -77.48 30.19 -35.21
CA ASN A 95 -78.41 29.58 -36.16
C ASN A 95 -78.99 30.58 -37.18
N GLN A 96 -79.26 31.83 -36.78
CA GLN A 96 -79.69 32.89 -37.71
C GLN A 96 -78.65 33.20 -38.78
N LYS A 97 -77.36 33.04 -38.47
CA LYS A 97 -76.24 33.14 -39.43
C LYS A 97 -75.93 31.81 -40.12
N LYS A 98 -76.76 30.78 -39.92
CA LYS A 98 -76.60 29.41 -40.45
C LYS A 98 -75.31 28.70 -40.00
N ILE A 99 -74.75 29.09 -38.86
CA ILE A 99 -73.62 28.38 -38.25
C ILE A 99 -74.17 27.10 -37.63
N VAL A 100 -73.68 25.95 -38.06
CA VAL A 100 -74.20 24.63 -37.65
C VAL A 100 -73.09 23.65 -37.23
N TYR A 101 -71.82 24.02 -37.40
CA TYR A 101 -70.67 23.17 -37.11
C TYR A 101 -69.74 23.79 -36.06
N ALA A 102 -69.05 22.94 -35.30
CA ALA A 102 -68.10 23.32 -34.24
C ALA A 102 -68.68 24.24 -33.14
N ILE A 103 -69.97 24.06 -32.82
CA ILE A 103 -70.64 24.77 -31.73
C ILE A 103 -70.34 24.06 -30.42
N ASP A 104 -69.55 24.71 -29.56
CA ASP A 104 -69.28 24.25 -28.20
C ASP A 104 -70.28 24.89 -27.23
N THR A 105 -71.30 24.10 -26.85
CA THR A 105 -72.39 24.53 -25.97
C THR A 105 -71.91 24.91 -24.57
N GLU A 106 -70.84 24.27 -24.06
CA GLU A 106 -70.29 24.57 -22.72
C GLU A 106 -69.52 25.90 -22.73
N ARG A 107 -68.77 26.16 -23.81
CA ARG A 107 -68.10 27.46 -24.01
C ARG A 107 -69.10 28.59 -24.13
N ILE A 108 -70.22 28.38 -24.84
CA ILE A 108 -71.30 29.37 -24.98
C ILE A 108 -71.98 29.69 -23.65
N ARG A 109 -72.32 28.68 -22.83
CA ARG A 109 -72.88 28.88 -21.47
C ARG A 109 -71.96 29.72 -20.60
N THR A 110 -70.65 29.44 -20.67
CA THR A 110 -69.65 30.18 -19.91
C THR A 110 -69.59 31.65 -20.32
N ILE A 111 -69.64 31.93 -21.62
CA ILE A 111 -69.67 33.29 -22.17
C ILE A 111 -70.92 34.05 -21.71
N ALA A 112 -72.10 33.41 -21.77
CA ALA A 112 -73.35 34.01 -21.33
C ALA A 112 -73.31 34.38 -19.82
N ALA A 113 -72.85 33.46 -18.96
CA ALA A 113 -72.72 33.71 -17.54
C ALA A 113 -71.73 34.85 -17.22
N GLN A 114 -70.59 34.90 -17.91
CA GLN A 114 -69.59 35.96 -17.75
C GLN A 114 -70.11 37.33 -18.20
N TRP A 115 -70.86 37.36 -19.29
CA TRP A 115 -71.46 38.60 -19.76
C TRP A 115 -72.54 39.10 -18.80
N ASN A 116 -73.41 38.23 -18.28
CA ASN A 116 -74.48 38.59 -17.34
C ASN A 116 -73.97 39.22 -16.04
N GLN A 117 -72.76 38.84 -15.59
CA GLN A 117 -72.12 39.44 -14.42
C GLN A 117 -71.65 40.89 -14.65
N LYS A 118 -71.22 41.22 -15.87
CA LYS A 118 -70.56 42.50 -16.18
C LYS A 118 -71.43 43.48 -16.97
N LYS A 119 -72.33 42.96 -17.81
CA LYS A 119 -73.25 43.70 -18.70
C LYS A 119 -72.58 44.84 -19.49
N GLN A 120 -71.40 44.57 -20.05
CA GLN A 120 -70.62 45.51 -20.86
C GLN A 120 -70.39 44.97 -22.27
N LYS A 121 -70.14 45.86 -23.24
CA LYS A 121 -69.84 45.46 -24.62
C LYS A 121 -68.63 44.51 -24.64
N THR A 122 -68.84 43.28 -25.09
CA THR A 122 -67.82 42.21 -25.10
C THR A 122 -67.72 41.61 -26.49
N GLN A 123 -66.49 41.43 -26.98
CA GLN A 123 -66.20 40.79 -28.26
C GLN A 123 -65.44 39.48 -28.01
N ILE A 124 -66.03 38.36 -28.43
CA ILE A 124 -65.42 37.04 -28.36
C ILE A 124 -65.03 36.61 -29.77
N LYS A 125 -63.72 36.60 -30.05
CA LYS A 125 -63.18 36.05 -31.29
C LYS A 125 -63.24 34.53 -31.28
N ASP A 126 -63.38 33.95 -32.47
CA ASP A 126 -63.33 32.51 -32.70
C ASP A 126 -64.24 31.72 -31.75
N ILE A 127 -65.50 32.18 -31.64
CA ILE A 127 -66.51 31.50 -30.83
C ILE A 127 -66.78 30.09 -31.35
N VAL A 128 -66.70 29.93 -32.67
CA VAL A 128 -66.71 28.67 -33.42
C VAL A 128 -65.50 28.64 -34.35
N LEU A 129 -64.91 27.47 -34.55
CA LEU A 129 -63.75 27.23 -35.42
C LEU A 129 -64.00 26.01 -36.30
N GLY A 130 -63.93 26.19 -37.61
CA GLY A 130 -63.97 25.10 -38.58
C GLY A 130 -62.74 24.20 -38.48
N THR A 131 -62.87 22.96 -38.97
CA THR A 131 -61.75 22.02 -39.07
C THR A 131 -61.10 22.17 -40.45
N PRO A 132 -59.81 22.56 -40.56
CA PRO A 132 -59.18 22.72 -41.87
C PRO A 132 -59.04 21.36 -42.57
N ALA A 133 -58.96 21.37 -43.90
CA ALA A 133 -58.69 20.17 -44.67
C ALA A 133 -57.25 19.70 -44.46
N THR A 134 -57.03 18.39 -44.40
CA THR A 134 -55.68 17.83 -44.32
C THR A 134 -55.20 17.45 -45.72
N PRO A 135 -54.03 17.95 -46.17
CA PRO A 135 -53.45 17.60 -47.47
C PRO A 135 -53.23 16.10 -47.65
N ALA A 136 -53.24 15.63 -48.90
CA ALA A 136 -52.83 14.26 -49.20
C ALA A 136 -51.31 14.12 -48.99
N ILE A 137 -50.85 12.96 -48.51
CA ILE A 137 -49.43 12.69 -48.30
C ILE A 137 -48.99 11.56 -49.22
N ALA A 138 -48.00 11.81 -50.06
CA ALA A 138 -47.51 10.84 -51.04
C ALA A 138 -46.00 10.63 -50.94
N GLY A 139 -45.55 9.41 -51.25
CA GLY A 139 -44.11 9.09 -51.39
C GLY A 139 -43.39 8.71 -50.09
N ILE A 140 -44.10 8.23 -49.07
CA ILE A 140 -43.49 7.74 -47.82
C ILE A 140 -42.83 6.37 -48.06
N TYR A 141 -41.61 6.20 -47.57
CA TYR A 141 -40.93 4.90 -47.48
C TYR A 141 -40.75 4.51 -46.03
N GLU A 142 -41.04 3.26 -45.70
CA GLU A 142 -40.81 2.69 -44.38
C GLU A 142 -39.69 1.64 -44.46
N MET A 143 -38.76 1.69 -43.51
CA MET A 143 -37.66 0.73 -43.42
C MET A 143 -38.20 -0.66 -43.04
N THR A 144 -37.85 -1.67 -43.83
CA THR A 144 -38.25 -3.07 -43.61
C THR A 144 -37.26 -3.84 -42.74
N VAL A 145 -36.12 -3.22 -42.43
CA VAL A 145 -35.03 -3.78 -41.61
C VAL A 145 -34.65 -2.77 -40.52
N ALA A 146 -34.15 -3.28 -39.40
CA ALA A 146 -33.51 -2.44 -38.38
C ALA A 146 -32.30 -1.71 -38.99
N HIS A 147 -32.12 -0.44 -38.64
CA HIS A 147 -31.18 0.45 -39.30
C HIS A 147 -30.65 1.53 -38.35
N LEU A 148 -29.51 2.12 -38.70
CA LEU A 148 -28.95 3.25 -37.97
C LEU A 148 -29.73 4.54 -38.27
N THR A 149 -30.08 5.27 -37.22
CA THR A 149 -30.79 6.56 -37.31
C THR A 149 -29.93 7.75 -36.84
N SER A 150 -28.89 7.49 -36.04
CA SER A 150 -27.97 8.51 -35.53
C SER A 150 -26.84 8.81 -36.51
N LYS A 151 -26.59 10.10 -36.76
CA LYS A 151 -25.45 10.56 -37.59
C LYS A 151 -24.10 10.16 -37.03
N GLU A 152 -23.97 10.10 -35.70
CA GLU A 152 -22.71 9.76 -35.02
C GLU A 152 -22.34 8.31 -35.31
N LEU A 153 -23.26 7.37 -35.04
CA LEU A 153 -23.09 5.94 -35.34
C LEU A 153 -22.86 5.66 -36.83
N ILE A 154 -23.53 6.42 -37.71
CA ILE A 154 -23.32 6.31 -39.17
C ILE A 154 -21.89 6.71 -39.55
N ASN A 155 -21.32 7.75 -38.92
CA ASN A 155 -19.95 8.18 -39.20
C ASN A 155 -18.92 7.19 -38.64
N GLU A 156 -19.14 6.66 -37.44
CA GLU A 156 -18.28 5.61 -36.86
C GLU A 156 -18.27 4.36 -37.74
N ALA A 157 -19.44 3.90 -38.17
CA ALA A 157 -19.55 2.75 -39.07
C ALA A 157 -18.88 2.97 -40.42
N ARG A 158 -18.82 4.21 -40.93
CA ARG A 158 -18.09 4.56 -42.16
C ARG A 158 -16.57 4.53 -42.01
N CYS A 159 -16.06 4.73 -40.80
CA CYS A 159 -14.64 4.66 -40.49
C CYS A 159 -14.17 3.22 -40.27
N ALA A 160 -15.08 2.31 -39.95
CA ALA A 160 -14.80 0.90 -39.74
C ALA A 160 -14.62 0.14 -41.06
N ARG A 161 -13.76 -0.89 -41.02
CA ARG A 161 -13.54 -1.83 -42.13
C ARG A 161 -14.22 -3.17 -41.89
N TYR A 162 -14.29 -3.60 -40.63
CA TYR A 162 -14.91 -4.85 -40.20
C TYR A 162 -16.05 -4.57 -39.23
N PHE A 163 -17.05 -5.46 -39.23
CA PHE A 163 -18.21 -5.31 -38.34
C PHE A 163 -17.84 -5.33 -36.85
N TRP A 164 -16.90 -6.18 -36.45
CA TRP A 164 -16.51 -6.35 -35.04
C TRP A 164 -15.92 -5.06 -34.42
N GLU A 165 -15.35 -4.17 -35.24
CA GLU A 165 -14.76 -2.90 -34.78
C GLU A 165 -15.80 -1.95 -34.17
N ILE A 166 -17.07 -2.11 -34.54
CA ILE A 166 -18.19 -1.24 -34.14
C ILE A 166 -19.35 -2.04 -33.51
N ALA A 167 -19.18 -3.35 -33.33
CA ALA A 167 -20.25 -4.25 -32.90
C ALA A 167 -20.79 -3.95 -31.49
N GLN A 168 -20.00 -3.29 -30.63
CA GLN A 168 -20.43 -2.89 -29.29
C GLN A 168 -21.21 -1.57 -29.28
N ASP A 169 -20.98 -0.71 -30.27
CA ASP A 169 -21.55 0.64 -30.34
C ASP A 169 -22.88 0.65 -31.12
N ILE A 170 -23.14 -0.39 -31.91
CA ILE A 170 -24.36 -0.54 -32.72
C ILE A 170 -25.49 -1.18 -31.90
N PRO A 171 -26.75 -0.71 -32.06
CA PRO A 171 -27.91 -1.36 -31.47
C PRO A 171 -28.02 -2.85 -31.87
N SER A 172 -28.27 -3.72 -30.90
CA SER A 172 -28.25 -5.18 -31.09
C SER A 172 -29.23 -5.75 -32.12
N ASP A 173 -30.29 -4.99 -32.44
CA ASP A 173 -31.29 -5.33 -33.46
C ASP A 173 -30.85 -4.99 -34.88
N VAL A 174 -29.88 -4.09 -35.04
CA VAL A 174 -29.32 -3.70 -36.33
C VAL A 174 -28.30 -4.73 -36.79
N LYS A 175 -28.65 -5.48 -37.85
CA LYS A 175 -27.80 -6.50 -38.46
C LYS A 175 -27.26 -6.07 -39.81
N MET A 176 -26.17 -6.72 -40.24
CA MET A 176 -25.72 -6.61 -41.62
C MET A 176 -26.72 -7.25 -42.58
N VAL A 177 -26.99 -6.55 -43.68
CA VAL A 177 -27.84 -7.04 -44.77
C VAL A 177 -26.97 -7.46 -45.96
N PRO A 178 -27.23 -8.61 -46.59
CA PRO A 178 -26.55 -8.99 -47.83
C PRO A 178 -27.02 -8.12 -49.02
N SER A 179 -26.22 -8.09 -50.08
CA SER A 179 -26.62 -7.49 -51.35
C SER A 179 -27.89 -8.17 -51.89
N GLY A 180 -28.85 -7.38 -52.38
CA GLY A 180 -30.15 -7.84 -52.85
C GLY A 180 -31.28 -7.79 -51.81
N THR A 181 -30.98 -7.45 -50.55
CA THR A 181 -32.00 -7.33 -49.49
C THR A 181 -32.89 -6.11 -49.70
N VAL A 182 -34.20 -6.27 -49.55
CA VAL A 182 -35.15 -5.15 -49.50
C VAL A 182 -35.03 -4.48 -48.13
N ILE A 183 -34.64 -3.20 -48.12
CA ILE A 183 -34.38 -2.44 -46.89
C ILE A 183 -35.46 -1.40 -46.59
N ALA A 184 -36.25 -0.99 -47.59
CA ALA A 184 -37.41 -0.13 -47.38
C ALA A 184 -38.51 -0.41 -48.41
N LYS A 185 -39.77 -0.16 -48.03
CA LYS A 185 -40.96 -0.32 -48.86
C LYS A 185 -41.75 0.98 -48.91
N LYS A 186 -42.22 1.36 -50.12
CA LYS A 186 -43.12 2.49 -50.32
C LYS A 186 -44.49 2.18 -49.72
N GLN A 187 -45.01 3.09 -48.90
CA GLN A 187 -46.35 3.01 -48.33
C GLN A 187 -47.40 3.53 -49.31
N GLU A 188 -48.66 3.17 -49.07
CA GLU A 188 -49.79 3.73 -49.82
C GLU A 188 -49.92 5.23 -49.52
N ASP A 189 -50.25 6.01 -50.55
CA ASP A 189 -50.45 7.45 -50.41
C ASP A 189 -51.67 7.70 -49.51
N ILE A 190 -51.53 8.59 -48.54
CA ILE A 190 -52.61 8.96 -47.62
C ILE A 190 -53.50 10.00 -48.35
N PRO A 191 -54.79 9.71 -48.60
CA PRO A 191 -55.67 10.65 -49.28
C PRO A 191 -55.94 11.88 -48.42
N SER A 192 -56.26 13.00 -49.05
CA SER A 192 -56.68 14.20 -48.33
C SER A 192 -57.99 13.96 -47.59
N VAL A 193 -58.09 14.47 -46.36
CA VAL A 193 -59.35 14.45 -45.59
C VAL A 193 -59.96 15.83 -45.64
N SER A 194 -61.20 15.91 -46.12
CA SER A 194 -61.94 17.16 -46.21
C SER A 194 -62.15 17.77 -44.82
N GLY A 195 -61.87 19.07 -44.71
CA GLY A 195 -62.24 19.88 -43.56
C GLY A 195 -63.73 20.25 -43.60
N MET A 196 -64.16 21.08 -42.67
CA MET A 196 -65.52 21.59 -42.60
C MET A 196 -65.53 23.00 -42.03
N ASN A 197 -66.17 23.93 -42.75
CA ASN A 197 -66.32 25.31 -42.32
C ASN A 197 -67.40 25.43 -41.21
N ILE A 198 -67.54 26.60 -40.60
CA ILE A 198 -68.51 26.81 -39.49
C ILE A 198 -69.99 26.72 -39.95
N LEU A 199 -70.24 26.77 -41.26
CA LEU A 199 -71.57 26.59 -41.87
C LEU A 199 -71.88 25.12 -42.20
N GLY A 200 -70.98 24.19 -41.88
CA GLY A 200 -71.16 22.75 -42.14
C GLY A 200 -70.88 22.35 -43.59
N GLU A 201 -70.28 23.23 -44.38
CA GLU A 201 -69.88 22.93 -45.76
C GLU A 201 -68.47 22.31 -45.77
N PRO A 202 -68.23 21.26 -46.58
CA PRO A 202 -66.93 20.61 -46.65
C PRO A 202 -65.90 21.52 -47.33
N ILE A 203 -64.70 21.57 -46.75
CA ILE A 203 -63.53 22.24 -47.34
C ILE A 203 -62.63 21.16 -47.93
N TYR A 204 -62.30 21.31 -49.20
CA TYR A 204 -61.37 20.41 -49.88
C TYR A 204 -60.02 21.12 -50.07
N THR A 205 -58.95 20.33 -50.06
CA THR A 205 -57.62 20.79 -50.44
C THR A 205 -57.05 19.85 -51.50
N ASP A 206 -56.49 20.45 -52.55
CA ASP A 206 -55.74 19.74 -53.60
C ASP A 206 -54.24 19.72 -53.30
N GLU A 207 -53.82 20.23 -52.13
CA GLU A 207 -52.42 20.18 -51.72
C GLU A 207 -52.00 18.74 -51.48
N ILE A 208 -50.84 18.39 -52.05
CA ILE A 208 -50.19 17.09 -51.87
C ILE A 208 -48.79 17.33 -51.30
N ILE A 209 -48.56 16.88 -50.08
CA ILE A 209 -47.23 16.86 -49.46
C ILE A 209 -46.48 15.64 -50.02
N ARG A 210 -45.43 15.89 -50.80
CA ARG A 210 -44.60 14.83 -51.40
C ARG A 210 -43.28 14.69 -50.63
N TYR A 211 -43.03 13.52 -50.07
CA TYR A 211 -41.73 13.18 -49.49
C TYR A 211 -40.76 12.74 -50.59
N SER A 212 -39.58 13.35 -50.64
CA SER A 212 -38.51 12.99 -51.56
C SER A 212 -37.44 12.19 -50.82
N LEU A 213 -37.19 10.96 -51.26
CA LEU A 213 -36.18 10.10 -50.68
C LEU A 213 -34.83 10.28 -51.37
N ASN A 214 -33.77 10.53 -50.59
CA ASN A 214 -32.39 10.59 -51.08
C ASN A 214 -31.76 9.18 -51.00
N LEU A 215 -31.32 8.67 -52.14
CA LEU A 215 -30.67 7.35 -52.23
C LEU A 215 -29.17 7.51 -52.41
N THR A 216 -28.40 6.79 -51.60
CA THR A 216 -26.95 6.68 -51.82
C THR A 216 -26.61 5.67 -52.91
N GLU A 217 -25.37 5.68 -53.41
CA GLU A 217 -24.89 4.75 -54.45
C GLU A 217 -24.90 3.27 -54.03
N SER A 218 -25.05 3.02 -52.72
CA SER A 218 -25.08 1.69 -52.10
C SER A 218 -26.44 0.98 -52.19
N VAL A 219 -27.47 1.65 -52.72
CA VAL A 219 -28.85 1.15 -52.83
C VAL A 219 -29.44 1.49 -54.19
N TYR A 220 -30.51 0.79 -54.60
CA TYR A 220 -31.25 1.09 -55.83
C TYR A 220 -32.75 0.80 -55.65
N LEU A 221 -33.60 1.44 -56.47
CA LEU A 221 -35.04 1.20 -56.48
C LEU A 221 -35.40 -0.01 -57.35
N SER A 222 -36.43 -0.75 -56.94
CA SER A 222 -37.08 -1.74 -57.79
C SER A 222 -37.70 -1.10 -59.04
N ARG A 223 -37.96 -1.91 -60.07
CA ARG A 223 -38.49 -1.43 -61.38
C ARG A 223 -39.83 -0.69 -61.27
N ASP A 224 -40.63 -1.04 -60.27
CA ASP A 224 -41.93 -0.46 -59.95
C ASP A 224 -41.85 0.68 -58.92
N ASN A 225 -40.64 1.07 -58.49
CA ASN A 225 -40.37 2.07 -57.46
C ASN A 225 -41.04 1.81 -56.09
N ASN A 226 -41.40 0.55 -55.81
CA ASN A 226 -42.05 0.20 -54.54
C ASN A 226 -41.06 -0.24 -53.46
N TYR A 227 -39.83 -0.61 -53.82
CA TYR A 227 -38.84 -1.16 -52.89
C TYR A 227 -37.48 -0.50 -53.07
N VAL A 228 -36.79 -0.25 -51.95
CA VAL A 228 -35.37 0.11 -51.92
C VAL A 228 -34.58 -1.16 -51.61
N ILE A 229 -33.60 -1.49 -52.46
CA ILE A 229 -32.83 -2.72 -52.40
C ILE A 229 -31.34 -2.40 -52.19
N ALA A 230 -30.69 -3.13 -51.29
CA ALA A 230 -29.26 -3.02 -51.04
C ALA A 230 -28.44 -3.48 -52.26
N LYS A 231 -27.52 -2.65 -52.74
CA LYS A 231 -26.57 -3.00 -53.82
C LYS A 231 -25.33 -3.69 -53.27
N THR A 232 -24.90 -3.30 -52.07
CA THR A 232 -23.74 -3.85 -51.37
C THR A 232 -24.16 -4.50 -50.06
N GLN A 233 -23.36 -5.44 -49.55
CA GLN A 233 -23.54 -5.94 -48.18
C GLN A 233 -23.10 -4.87 -47.18
N GLY A 234 -23.73 -4.79 -46.02
CA GLY A 234 -23.38 -3.78 -45.02
C GLY A 234 -24.49 -3.48 -44.03
N ILE A 235 -24.34 -2.39 -43.27
CA ILE A 235 -25.35 -1.96 -42.29
C ILE A 235 -26.28 -0.92 -42.93
N PRO A 236 -27.61 -1.13 -42.91
CA PRO A 236 -28.55 -0.16 -43.43
C PRO A 236 -28.68 1.05 -42.48
N PHE A 237 -28.89 2.24 -43.05
CA PHE A 237 -29.17 3.46 -42.30
C PHE A 237 -30.27 4.29 -42.96
N PHE A 238 -30.99 5.04 -42.13
CA PHE A 238 -31.96 6.03 -42.57
C PHE A 238 -31.87 7.26 -41.66
N CYS A 239 -31.41 8.37 -42.21
CA CYS A 239 -31.23 9.62 -41.48
C CYS A 239 -31.37 10.80 -42.44
N ASP A 240 -32.06 11.87 -42.04
CA ASP A 240 -32.34 13.06 -42.87
C ASP A 240 -32.81 12.72 -44.29
N ASP A 241 -33.87 11.92 -44.40
CA ASP A 241 -34.46 11.46 -45.66
C ASP A 241 -33.48 10.70 -46.59
N THR A 242 -32.32 10.27 -46.08
CA THR A 242 -31.28 9.57 -46.84
C THR A 242 -31.22 8.10 -46.45
N ILE A 243 -31.42 7.20 -47.41
CA ILE A 243 -31.29 5.75 -47.23
C ILE A 243 -29.99 5.25 -47.89
N GLY A 244 -29.30 4.38 -47.17
CA GLY A 244 -28.12 3.71 -47.68
C GLY A 244 -27.71 2.49 -46.89
N VAL A 245 -26.63 1.87 -47.34
CA VAL A 245 -25.96 0.74 -46.70
C VAL A 245 -24.47 1.05 -46.59
N ILE A 246 -23.93 0.97 -45.38
CA ILE A 246 -22.51 1.17 -45.11
C ILE A 246 -21.78 -0.15 -45.31
N PHE A 247 -20.89 -0.21 -46.30
CA PHE A 247 -20.15 -1.43 -46.62
C PHE A 247 -19.18 -1.80 -45.49
N LEU A 248 -19.31 -3.03 -45.00
CA LEU A 248 -18.42 -3.62 -44.01
C LEU A 248 -18.07 -5.05 -44.43
N LYS A 249 -16.87 -5.51 -44.06
CA LYS A 249 -16.47 -6.91 -44.24
C LYS A 249 -17.04 -7.79 -43.13
N CYS A 250 -17.44 -9.01 -43.52
CA CYS A 250 -17.96 -10.00 -42.57
C CYS A 250 -16.97 -11.06 -42.10
N ASP A 251 -15.84 -11.22 -42.79
CA ASP A 251 -14.84 -12.20 -42.37
C ASP A 251 -14.23 -11.82 -41.03
N GLY A 252 -14.01 -12.83 -40.19
CA GLY A 252 -13.33 -12.68 -38.92
C GLY A 252 -11.83 -12.53 -39.16
N THR A 253 -11.15 -11.93 -38.20
CA THR A 253 -9.72 -11.64 -38.29
C THR A 253 -9.00 -12.08 -37.03
N VAL A 254 -7.70 -12.28 -37.13
CA VAL A 254 -6.86 -12.55 -35.97
C VAL A 254 -5.71 -11.57 -35.90
N ASP A 255 -5.41 -11.10 -34.69
CA ASP A 255 -4.27 -10.25 -34.40
C ASP A 255 -3.24 -11.01 -33.58
N ILE A 256 -1.96 -10.86 -33.94
CA ILE A 256 -0.86 -11.52 -33.24
C ILE A 256 -0.18 -10.52 -32.30
N LEU A 257 -0.38 -10.67 -31.01
CA LEU A 257 0.31 -9.88 -30.00
C LEU A 257 1.64 -10.55 -29.66
N ILE A 258 2.75 -9.84 -29.88
CA ILE A 258 4.09 -10.28 -29.47
C ILE A 258 4.43 -9.56 -28.18
N GLN A 259 4.85 -10.31 -27.16
CA GLN A 259 5.33 -9.71 -25.92
C GLN A 259 6.64 -8.95 -26.16
N GLU A 260 6.90 -7.91 -25.37
CA GLU A 260 8.08 -7.04 -25.53
C GLU A 260 9.41 -7.81 -25.43
N ASP A 261 9.45 -8.85 -24.60
CA ASP A 261 10.59 -9.73 -24.40
C ASP A 261 10.79 -10.77 -25.52
N LYS A 262 9.86 -10.83 -26.48
CA LYS A 262 9.81 -11.84 -27.56
C LYS A 262 9.80 -13.28 -27.06
N MET A 263 9.38 -13.52 -25.82
CA MET A 263 9.29 -14.87 -25.24
C MET A 263 7.96 -15.54 -25.50
N ALA A 264 6.90 -14.78 -25.80
CA ALA A 264 5.64 -15.37 -26.24
C ALA A 264 4.94 -14.53 -27.32
N ALA A 265 4.16 -15.22 -28.14
CA ALA A 265 3.16 -14.60 -29.00
C ALA A 265 1.78 -15.22 -28.77
N SER A 266 0.77 -14.36 -28.75
CA SER A 266 -0.62 -14.73 -28.56
C SER A 266 -1.48 -14.27 -29.73
N ILE A 267 -2.55 -15.00 -30.03
CA ILE A 267 -3.57 -14.60 -30.99
C ILE A 267 -4.78 -14.03 -30.25
N VAL A 268 -5.22 -12.85 -30.68
CA VAL A 268 -6.54 -12.28 -30.37
C VAL A 268 -7.47 -12.60 -31.53
N VAL A 269 -8.63 -13.17 -31.22
CA VAL A 269 -9.61 -13.61 -32.20
C VAL A 269 -10.74 -12.60 -32.30
N HIS A 270 -10.99 -12.11 -33.50
CA HIS A 270 -12.14 -11.26 -33.81
C HIS A 270 -13.14 -12.07 -34.66
N PRO A 271 -14.31 -12.42 -34.11
CA PRO A 271 -15.24 -13.33 -34.77
C PRO A 271 -15.89 -12.72 -36.05
N PRO A 272 -16.33 -13.56 -37.01
CA PRO A 272 -17.03 -13.12 -38.21
C PRO A 272 -18.50 -12.74 -37.90
N CYS A 273 -19.13 -11.96 -38.79
CA CYS A 273 -20.60 -11.85 -38.81
C CYS A 273 -21.27 -12.97 -39.60
N GLU A 274 -22.61 -13.03 -39.55
CA GLU A 274 -23.42 -14.00 -40.29
C GLU A 274 -23.00 -14.03 -41.78
N GLY A 275 -22.48 -15.18 -42.23
CA GLY A 275 -22.01 -15.41 -43.61
C GLY A 275 -20.52 -15.14 -43.86
N GLY A 276 -19.77 -14.64 -42.87
CA GLY A 276 -18.31 -14.50 -42.92
C GLY A 276 -17.55 -15.77 -42.55
N SER A 277 -16.25 -15.81 -42.87
CA SER A 277 -15.36 -16.92 -42.56
C SER A 277 -14.17 -16.49 -41.70
N MET A 278 -13.62 -17.43 -40.92
CA MET A 278 -12.36 -17.22 -40.18
C MET A 278 -11.13 -17.56 -41.05
N PRO A 279 -9.95 -16.98 -40.77
CA PRO A 279 -8.71 -17.32 -41.46
C PRO A 279 -8.35 -18.80 -41.31
N LYS A 280 -7.78 -19.38 -42.37
CA LYS A 280 -7.35 -20.79 -42.36
C LYS A 280 -6.03 -20.95 -41.61
N GLU A 281 -5.73 -22.18 -41.18
CA GLU A 281 -4.48 -22.52 -40.49
C GLU A 281 -3.23 -22.01 -41.23
N GLN A 282 -3.19 -22.20 -42.56
CA GLN A 282 -2.07 -21.76 -43.38
C GLN A 282 -1.90 -20.23 -43.37
N GLU A 283 -3.01 -19.49 -43.37
CA GLU A 283 -3.00 -18.02 -43.31
C GLU A 283 -2.48 -17.54 -41.95
N ILE A 284 -2.85 -18.22 -40.86
CA ILE A 284 -2.33 -17.96 -39.51
C ILE A 284 -0.81 -18.21 -39.46
N LEU A 285 -0.36 -19.35 -39.98
CA LEU A 285 1.07 -19.68 -40.02
C LEU A 285 1.88 -18.68 -40.86
N ASP A 286 1.33 -18.23 -41.99
CA ASP A 286 1.98 -17.23 -42.84
C ASP A 286 2.01 -15.84 -42.17
N MET A 287 0.97 -15.47 -41.41
CA MET A 287 0.98 -14.25 -40.57
C MET A 287 2.04 -14.31 -39.46
N LEU A 288 2.23 -15.48 -38.82
CA LEU A 288 3.27 -15.67 -37.81
C LEU A 288 4.66 -15.48 -38.40
N ARG A 289 4.93 -16.10 -39.57
CA ARG A 289 6.20 -15.93 -40.28
C ARG A 289 6.42 -14.49 -40.72
N ALA A 290 5.38 -13.82 -41.22
CA ALA A 290 5.46 -12.41 -41.63
C ALA A 290 5.79 -11.47 -40.45
N ARG A 291 5.36 -11.80 -39.23
CA ARG A 291 5.74 -11.09 -38.00
C ARG A 291 7.05 -11.58 -37.36
N GLY A 292 7.78 -12.48 -38.03
CA GLY A 292 9.09 -12.95 -37.60
C GLY A 292 9.07 -14.04 -36.53
N ILE A 293 7.93 -14.69 -36.28
CA ILE A 293 7.81 -15.80 -35.34
C ILE A 293 8.12 -17.10 -36.10
N VAL A 294 9.23 -17.74 -35.76
CA VAL A 294 9.76 -18.93 -36.47
C VAL A 294 10.15 -20.06 -35.53
N TYR A 295 10.16 -19.82 -34.22
CA TYR A 295 10.52 -20.78 -33.19
C TYR A 295 9.43 -20.86 -32.12
N GLY A 296 9.30 -22.01 -31.47
CA GLY A 296 8.36 -22.18 -30.36
C GLY A 296 6.89 -22.31 -30.75
N ILE A 297 6.57 -22.47 -32.04
CA ILE A 297 5.17 -22.50 -32.51
C ILE A 297 4.45 -23.75 -32.00
N LEU A 298 3.39 -23.50 -31.22
CA LEU A 298 2.53 -24.50 -30.60
C LEU A 298 1.45 -24.96 -31.60
N HIS A 299 1.82 -25.81 -32.56
CA HIS A 299 0.93 -26.28 -33.63
C HIS A 299 -0.39 -26.87 -33.11
N HIS A 300 -0.35 -27.60 -31.99
CA HIS A 300 -1.55 -28.16 -31.36
C HIS A 300 -2.58 -27.10 -30.95
N ARG A 301 -2.14 -25.93 -30.45
CA ARG A 301 -3.02 -24.81 -30.06
C ARG A 301 -3.65 -24.15 -31.28
N ILE A 302 -2.91 -24.05 -32.38
CA ILE A 302 -3.42 -23.49 -33.64
C ILE A 302 -4.49 -24.42 -34.22
N SER A 303 -4.24 -25.74 -34.25
CA SER A 303 -5.23 -26.72 -34.72
C SER A 303 -6.49 -26.72 -33.84
N GLU A 304 -6.34 -26.58 -32.52
CA GLU A 304 -7.46 -26.42 -31.57
C GLU A 304 -8.29 -25.16 -31.86
N LEU A 305 -7.63 -24.01 -32.09
CA LEU A 305 -8.27 -22.76 -32.50
C LEU A 305 -9.10 -22.92 -33.78
N ILE A 306 -8.55 -23.55 -34.81
CA ILE A 306 -9.24 -23.78 -36.08
C ILE A 306 -10.43 -24.72 -35.93
N HIS A 307 -10.31 -25.74 -35.08
CA HIS A 307 -11.42 -26.61 -34.74
C HIS A 307 -12.55 -25.84 -34.04
N ASN A 308 -12.20 -24.97 -33.09
CA ASN A 308 -13.15 -24.13 -32.38
C ASN A 308 -13.87 -23.15 -33.31
N PHE A 309 -13.15 -22.53 -34.27
CA PHE A 309 -13.76 -21.68 -35.29
C PHE A 309 -14.81 -22.42 -36.12
N SER A 310 -14.57 -23.69 -36.45
CA SER A 310 -15.51 -24.53 -37.19
C SER A 310 -16.80 -24.82 -36.40
N ASN A 311 -16.73 -24.73 -35.07
CA ASN A 311 -17.85 -24.94 -34.15
C ASN A 311 -18.47 -23.61 -33.65
N ASN A 312 -18.12 -22.46 -34.26
CA ASN A 312 -18.53 -21.12 -33.81
C ASN A 312 -18.15 -20.82 -32.34
N GLN A 313 -17.03 -21.36 -31.87
CA GLN A 313 -16.48 -21.09 -30.54
C GLN A 313 -15.25 -20.18 -30.66
N TYR A 314 -15.31 -19.03 -30.01
CA TYR A 314 -14.27 -18.00 -30.10
C TYR A 314 -13.76 -17.69 -28.69
N PRO A 315 -12.45 -17.77 -28.43
CA PRO A 315 -11.90 -17.42 -27.13
C PRO A 315 -11.96 -15.91 -26.93
N GLU A 316 -12.43 -15.48 -25.74
CA GLU A 316 -12.43 -14.06 -25.35
C GLU A 316 -11.04 -13.58 -24.94
N GLU A 317 -10.21 -14.48 -24.40
CA GLU A 317 -8.84 -14.18 -23.97
C GLU A 317 -7.81 -14.48 -25.09
N PRO A 318 -6.70 -13.73 -25.15
CA PRO A 318 -5.61 -14.01 -26.08
C PRO A 318 -5.01 -15.41 -25.86
N VAL A 319 -4.91 -16.20 -26.93
CA VAL A 319 -4.40 -17.57 -26.86
C VAL A 319 -2.91 -17.60 -27.21
N VAL A 320 -2.07 -18.09 -26.31
CA VAL A 320 -0.63 -18.27 -26.57
C VAL A 320 -0.41 -19.37 -27.61
N ILE A 321 0.33 -19.04 -28.66
CA ILE A 321 0.56 -19.91 -29.82
C ILE A 321 2.04 -20.05 -30.20
N ALA A 322 2.93 -19.27 -29.59
CA ALA A 322 4.37 -19.49 -29.68
C ALA A 322 5.06 -19.13 -28.37
N GLU A 323 6.01 -19.96 -27.94
CA GLU A 323 6.79 -19.76 -26.70
C GLU A 323 8.29 -19.97 -26.94
N GLY A 324 9.09 -19.01 -26.49
CA GLY A 324 10.55 -19.11 -26.47
C GLY A 324 11.04 -20.03 -25.37
N THR A 325 12.27 -20.52 -25.53
CA THR A 325 12.97 -21.28 -24.49
C THR A 325 13.88 -20.34 -23.69
N ALA A 326 13.64 -20.16 -22.40
CA ALA A 326 14.42 -19.25 -21.57
C ALA A 326 15.89 -19.71 -21.42
N ALA A 327 16.81 -18.74 -21.27
CA ALA A 327 18.20 -19.03 -20.93
C ALA A 327 18.32 -19.34 -19.44
N HIS A 328 19.17 -20.31 -19.10
CA HIS A 328 19.49 -20.66 -17.72
C HIS A 328 20.97 -20.37 -17.45
N ASN A 329 21.25 -19.50 -16.48
CA ASN A 329 22.63 -19.25 -16.05
C ASN A 329 23.15 -20.44 -15.24
N GLY A 330 24.46 -20.68 -15.35
CA GLY A 330 25.16 -21.62 -14.48
C GLY A 330 25.33 -21.03 -13.08
N GLU A 331 25.34 -21.92 -12.08
CA GLU A 331 25.61 -21.61 -10.69
C GLU A 331 27.12 -21.59 -10.44
N ASN A 332 27.58 -20.62 -9.66
CA ASN A 332 29.00 -20.52 -9.29
C ASN A 332 29.41 -21.72 -8.43
N GLY A 333 30.65 -22.16 -8.59
CA GLY A 333 31.25 -23.12 -7.68
C GLY A 333 31.39 -22.52 -6.28
N PHE A 334 31.37 -23.35 -5.25
CA PHE A 334 31.60 -22.89 -3.89
C PHE A 334 32.27 -23.97 -3.06
N VAL A 335 32.92 -23.56 -1.97
CA VAL A 335 33.62 -24.48 -1.07
C VAL A 335 32.75 -24.72 0.15
N LYS A 336 32.40 -25.99 0.37
CA LYS A 336 31.72 -26.47 1.57
C LYS A 336 32.75 -26.87 2.62
N LEU A 337 32.77 -26.16 3.74
CA LEU A 337 33.65 -26.48 4.88
C LEU A 337 33.01 -27.60 5.72
N LEU A 338 33.80 -28.61 6.09
CA LEU A 338 33.35 -29.80 6.83
C LEU A 338 33.65 -29.74 8.33
N PHE A 339 34.12 -28.58 8.82
CA PHE A 339 34.36 -28.30 10.22
C PHE A 339 33.69 -26.98 10.62
N ASN A 340 33.43 -26.81 11.92
CA ASN A 340 32.84 -25.59 12.41
C ASN A 340 33.86 -24.43 12.37
N THR A 341 33.55 -23.38 11.62
CA THR A 341 34.34 -22.15 11.53
C THR A 341 33.97 -21.12 12.58
N GLU A 342 32.88 -21.33 13.32
CA GLU A 342 32.47 -20.43 14.39
C GLU A 342 33.45 -20.55 15.57
N THR A 343 34.49 -19.72 15.55
CA THR A 343 35.34 -19.46 16.71
C THR A 343 34.69 -18.50 17.71
N SER A 344 33.40 -18.19 17.53
CA SER A 344 32.67 -17.31 18.43
C SER A 344 32.49 -18.00 19.77
N LEU A 345 33.24 -17.51 20.76
CA LEU A 345 33.08 -17.84 22.17
C LEU A 345 31.75 -17.32 22.74
N LYS A 346 30.96 -16.55 21.97
CA LYS A 346 29.63 -16.13 22.38
C LYS A 346 28.71 -17.35 22.32
N PRO A 347 28.23 -17.80 23.46
CA PRO A 347 27.40 -18.99 23.49
C PRO A 347 26.03 -18.68 22.90
N GLN A 348 25.46 -19.64 22.17
CA GLN A 348 24.12 -19.49 21.65
C GLN A 348 23.11 -19.64 22.79
N GLN A 349 22.23 -18.65 22.92
CA GLN A 349 21.13 -18.69 23.87
C GLN A 349 19.95 -19.41 23.23
N ASN A 350 19.48 -20.47 23.86
CA ASN A 350 18.30 -21.21 23.45
C ASN A 350 17.03 -20.33 23.61
N PRO A 351 15.92 -20.64 22.92
CA PRO A 351 14.66 -19.91 23.05
C PRO A 351 14.10 -19.88 24.49
N ASP A 352 14.44 -20.89 25.30
CA ASP A 352 14.09 -20.95 26.74
C ASP A 352 15.01 -20.09 27.63
N GLY A 353 15.98 -19.39 27.03
CA GLY A 353 17.00 -18.55 27.66
C GLY A 353 18.16 -19.31 28.30
N SER A 354 18.19 -20.64 28.21
CA SER A 354 19.34 -21.44 28.62
C SER A 354 20.51 -21.27 27.65
N VAL A 355 21.72 -21.47 28.14
CA VAL A 355 22.93 -21.30 27.34
C VAL A 355 23.71 -22.61 27.41
N ASP A 356 23.81 -23.30 26.26
CA ASP A 356 24.48 -24.60 26.20
C ASP A 356 25.91 -24.49 25.68
N TYR A 357 26.86 -24.63 26.60
CA TYR A 357 28.29 -24.68 26.28
C TYR A 357 28.78 -26.11 25.96
N LYS A 358 27.91 -27.13 26.00
CA LYS A 358 28.29 -28.52 25.67
C LYS A 358 28.59 -28.73 24.20
N ASN A 359 27.94 -27.96 23.32
CA ASN A 359 28.11 -28.06 21.87
C ASN A 359 29.11 -27.04 21.30
N ILE A 360 29.68 -26.19 22.16
CA ILE A 360 30.70 -25.23 21.78
C ILE A 360 32.05 -25.93 21.81
N ASN A 361 32.76 -25.93 20.69
CA ASN A 361 34.16 -26.32 20.61
C ASN A 361 34.95 -25.09 20.17
N ILE A 362 35.90 -24.67 20.99
CA ILE A 362 36.81 -23.58 20.64
C ILE A 362 37.99 -24.08 19.81
N ILE A 363 38.24 -25.39 19.88
CA ILE A 363 39.31 -26.07 19.20
C ILE A 363 38.68 -27.27 18.47
N THR A 364 38.73 -27.26 17.14
CA THR A 364 38.34 -28.43 16.34
C THR A 364 39.57 -29.27 16.08
N THR A 365 39.61 -30.47 16.65
CA THR A 365 40.69 -31.44 16.43
C THR A 365 40.47 -32.18 15.12
N VAL A 366 41.53 -32.34 14.34
CA VAL A 366 41.53 -33.15 13.12
C VAL A 366 42.67 -34.15 13.15
N VAL A 367 42.43 -35.31 12.55
CA VAL A 367 43.46 -36.31 12.30
C VAL A 367 44.02 -36.15 10.89
N LYS A 368 45.24 -36.62 10.66
CA LYS A 368 45.85 -36.71 9.34
C LYS A 368 44.90 -37.44 8.38
N GLU A 369 44.83 -36.94 7.14
CA GLU A 369 43.95 -37.42 6.07
C GLU A 369 42.44 -37.20 6.29
N GLN A 370 42.04 -36.51 7.36
CA GLN A 370 40.64 -36.11 7.54
C GLN A 370 40.22 -35.04 6.51
N LYS A 371 39.03 -35.20 5.93
CA LYS A 371 38.43 -34.20 5.02
C LYS A 371 38.08 -32.91 5.77
N LEU A 372 38.57 -31.79 5.26
CA LEU A 372 38.37 -30.45 5.83
C LEU A 372 37.39 -29.60 5.00
N ALA A 373 37.43 -29.73 3.67
CA ALA A 373 36.54 -29.00 2.78
C ALA A 373 36.31 -29.75 1.47
N GLU A 374 35.22 -29.43 0.81
CA GLU A 374 34.77 -29.99 -0.47
C GLU A 374 34.43 -28.85 -1.44
N LEU A 375 34.99 -28.88 -2.64
CA LEU A 375 34.70 -27.95 -3.72
C LEU A 375 33.52 -28.47 -4.53
N ILE A 376 32.44 -27.72 -4.55
CA ILE A 376 31.30 -27.98 -5.44
C ILE A 376 31.56 -27.22 -6.74
N PRO A 377 31.70 -27.92 -7.88
CA PRO A 377 32.07 -27.29 -9.15
C PRO A 377 30.94 -26.40 -9.69
N PRO A 378 31.28 -25.36 -10.48
CA PRO A 378 30.27 -24.55 -11.15
C PRO A 378 29.48 -25.36 -12.18
N THR A 379 28.25 -24.93 -12.47
CA THR A 379 27.44 -25.49 -13.55
C THR A 379 27.56 -24.64 -14.82
N SER A 380 27.36 -25.27 -15.98
CA SER A 380 27.32 -24.55 -17.27
C SER A 380 25.95 -23.92 -17.47
N GLY A 381 25.92 -22.71 -18.03
CA GLY A 381 24.67 -22.11 -18.48
C GLY A 381 24.14 -22.84 -19.72
N VAL A 382 22.82 -22.82 -19.89
CA VAL A 382 22.14 -23.30 -21.09
C VAL A 382 21.56 -22.08 -21.82
N PRO A 383 21.98 -21.80 -23.06
CA PRO A 383 21.47 -20.66 -23.81
C PRO A 383 19.99 -20.88 -24.17
N GLY A 384 19.23 -19.80 -24.13
CA GLY A 384 17.83 -19.79 -24.53
C GLY A 384 17.65 -19.43 -26.01
N LYS A 385 16.40 -19.34 -26.44
CA LYS A 385 16.01 -18.94 -27.78
C LYS A 385 14.64 -18.28 -27.74
N ASP A 386 14.54 -17.06 -28.27
CA ASP A 386 13.26 -16.34 -28.34
C ASP A 386 12.36 -16.90 -29.47
N ILE A 387 11.11 -16.42 -29.58
CA ILE A 387 10.17 -16.87 -30.62
C ILE A 387 10.60 -16.51 -32.05
N SER A 388 11.52 -15.53 -32.21
CA SER A 388 12.12 -15.17 -33.49
C SER A 388 13.33 -16.05 -33.86
N GLY A 389 13.70 -16.94 -32.95
CA GLY A 389 14.79 -17.87 -33.09
C GLY A 389 16.17 -17.29 -32.78
N GLN A 390 16.24 -16.10 -32.19
CA GLN A 390 17.50 -15.50 -31.74
C GLN A 390 17.96 -16.16 -30.44
N ILE A 391 19.26 -16.41 -30.34
CA ILE A 391 19.86 -17.02 -29.15
C ILE A 391 19.87 -15.99 -28.01
N ILE A 392 19.34 -16.39 -26.86
CA ILE A 392 19.43 -15.63 -25.61
C ILE A 392 20.68 -16.13 -24.88
N PRO A 393 21.71 -15.29 -24.70
CA PRO A 393 22.96 -15.73 -24.09
C PRO A 393 22.77 -16.13 -22.63
N CYS A 394 23.53 -17.12 -22.19
CA CYS A 394 23.65 -17.54 -20.79
C CYS A 394 25.06 -17.26 -20.26
N VAL A 395 25.19 -17.13 -18.95
CA VAL A 395 26.47 -17.01 -18.27
C VAL A 395 26.82 -18.33 -17.60
N ASN A 396 28.06 -18.80 -17.75
CA ASN A 396 28.56 -19.98 -17.03
C ASN A 396 28.89 -19.61 -15.59
N GLY A 397 28.71 -20.55 -14.66
CA GLY A 397 29.14 -20.37 -13.28
C GLY A 397 30.65 -20.15 -13.17
N THR A 398 31.08 -19.33 -12.21
CA THR A 398 32.50 -19.06 -11.97
C THR A 398 33.13 -20.17 -11.13
N ALA A 399 34.36 -20.57 -11.49
CA ALA A 399 35.12 -21.55 -10.73
C ALA A 399 35.70 -20.92 -9.46
N VAL A 400 35.79 -21.71 -8.39
CA VAL A 400 36.39 -21.34 -7.11
C VAL A 400 37.51 -22.33 -6.78
N ASN A 401 38.56 -21.85 -6.11
CA ASN A 401 39.68 -22.67 -5.69
C ASN A 401 39.48 -23.15 -4.24
N LEU A 402 40.03 -24.33 -3.93
CA LEU A 402 40.09 -24.80 -2.54
C LEU A 402 40.97 -23.88 -1.69
N PRO A 403 40.56 -23.55 -0.45
CA PRO A 403 41.28 -22.65 0.45
C PRO A 403 42.44 -23.37 1.15
N THR A 404 43.51 -23.65 0.42
CA THR A 404 44.71 -24.36 0.90
C THR A 404 45.58 -23.46 1.80
N GLY A 405 45.83 -23.90 3.03
CA GLY A 405 46.76 -23.24 3.97
C GLY A 405 47.77 -24.23 4.57
N GLN A 406 48.43 -23.83 5.66
CA GLN A 406 49.48 -24.64 6.28
C GLN A 406 48.96 -25.99 6.78
N ASN A 407 49.73 -27.06 6.55
CA ASN A 407 49.41 -28.45 6.91
C ASN A 407 48.06 -28.95 6.35
N THR A 408 47.68 -28.46 5.17
CA THR A 408 46.58 -29.02 4.37
C THR A 408 47.12 -29.52 3.04
N ILE A 409 46.49 -30.54 2.47
CA ILE A 409 46.81 -31.09 1.15
C ILE A 409 45.53 -31.33 0.37
N ILE A 410 45.58 -31.17 -0.95
CA ILE A 410 44.49 -31.60 -1.83
C ILE A 410 44.55 -33.13 -1.93
N ASP A 411 43.39 -33.80 -1.86
CA ASP A 411 43.31 -35.25 -1.98
C ASP A 411 43.86 -35.72 -3.34
N PRO A 412 44.89 -36.59 -3.38
CA PRO A 412 45.43 -37.11 -4.64
C PRO A 412 44.41 -37.91 -5.47
N GLN A 413 43.37 -38.46 -4.83
CA GLN A 413 42.31 -39.23 -5.50
C GLN A 413 41.12 -38.36 -5.93
N ASP A 414 40.94 -37.18 -5.30
CA ASP A 414 39.84 -36.27 -5.56
C ASP A 414 40.28 -34.79 -5.49
N PRO A 415 40.50 -34.11 -6.64
CA PRO A 415 40.98 -32.73 -6.66
C PRO A 415 39.99 -31.71 -6.05
N ASN A 416 38.75 -32.12 -5.78
CA ASN A 416 37.75 -31.29 -5.13
C ASN A 416 37.74 -31.42 -3.60
N THR A 417 38.54 -32.31 -3.02
CA THR A 417 38.60 -32.51 -1.56
C THR A 417 39.90 -31.93 -0.99
N LEU A 418 39.79 -31.16 0.11
CA LEU A 418 40.93 -30.75 0.93
C LEU A 418 41.04 -31.62 2.18
N LEU A 419 42.23 -32.19 2.43
CA LEU A 419 42.55 -33.04 3.58
C LEU A 419 43.52 -32.36 4.55
N SER A 420 43.52 -32.85 5.79
CA SER A 420 44.56 -32.52 6.77
C SER A 420 45.87 -33.26 6.47
N ALA A 421 47.00 -32.56 6.44
CA ALA A 421 48.31 -33.17 6.25
C ALA A 421 48.87 -33.82 7.53
N THR A 422 48.44 -33.33 8.69
CA THR A 422 48.93 -33.74 10.02
C THR A 422 47.78 -33.82 11.03
N ASP A 423 48.00 -34.48 12.16
CA ASP A 423 47.11 -34.32 13.32
C ASP A 423 47.24 -32.91 13.88
N GLY A 424 46.15 -32.32 14.35
CA GLY A 424 46.20 -30.99 14.95
C GLY A 424 44.86 -30.31 15.09
N PHE A 425 44.90 -28.99 15.12
CA PHE A 425 43.75 -28.12 15.31
C PHE A 425 43.49 -27.31 14.06
N VAL A 426 42.33 -27.55 13.43
CA VAL A 426 41.93 -26.87 12.20
C VAL A 426 41.35 -25.48 12.52
N ARG A 427 41.75 -24.48 11.74
CA ARG A 427 41.17 -23.13 11.77
C ARG A 427 40.97 -22.61 10.36
N TYR A 428 39.98 -21.75 10.21
CA TYR A 428 39.77 -20.97 8.99
C TYR A 428 40.24 -19.53 9.24
N VAL A 429 41.37 -19.15 8.64
CA VAL A 429 42.01 -17.85 8.85
C VAL A 429 42.41 -17.26 7.51
N ASN A 430 42.15 -15.97 7.29
CA ASN A 430 42.51 -15.24 6.07
C ASN A 430 42.03 -15.92 4.76
N SER A 431 40.83 -16.51 4.78
CA SER A 431 40.28 -17.28 3.65
C SER A 431 41.04 -18.56 3.29
N THR A 432 41.84 -19.09 4.22
CA THR A 432 42.57 -20.35 4.09
C THR A 432 42.28 -21.28 5.26
N ILE A 433 42.34 -22.58 5.03
CA ILE A 433 42.24 -23.60 6.07
C ILE A 433 43.66 -23.98 6.49
N GLU A 434 43.94 -23.89 7.79
CA GLU A 434 45.23 -24.24 8.36
C GLU A 434 45.06 -25.24 9.49
N VAL A 435 46.01 -26.18 9.61
CA VAL A 435 46.07 -27.14 10.71
C VAL A 435 47.29 -26.87 11.56
N SER A 436 47.06 -26.46 12.80
CA SER A 436 48.13 -26.13 13.75
C SER A 436 48.38 -27.30 14.71
N GLU A 437 49.65 -27.57 15.03
CA GLU A 437 49.99 -28.55 16.06
C GLU A 437 49.46 -28.12 17.43
N GLY A 438 49.06 -29.09 18.25
CA GLY A 438 48.99 -28.88 19.68
C GLY A 438 48.80 -30.14 20.50
N LEU A 439 48.61 -29.96 21.80
CA LEU A 439 48.71 -31.04 22.78
C LEU A 439 47.32 -31.54 23.16
N VAL A 440 47.06 -32.84 22.97
CA VAL A 440 45.83 -33.49 23.41
C VAL A 440 46.17 -34.46 24.55
N ILE A 441 45.54 -34.28 25.70
CA ILE A 441 45.64 -35.15 26.86
C ILE A 441 44.33 -35.93 26.97
N ALA A 442 44.41 -37.24 26.77
CA ALA A 442 43.24 -38.11 26.70
C ALA A 442 42.57 -38.36 28.07
N GLY A 443 43.24 -38.05 29.18
CA GLY A 443 42.73 -38.25 30.54
C GLY A 443 42.83 -37.01 31.43
N ASP A 444 42.90 -37.25 32.73
CA ASP A 444 43.00 -36.22 33.77
C ASP A 444 44.44 -35.69 33.88
N VAL A 445 44.56 -34.45 34.36
CA VAL A 445 45.83 -33.88 34.80
C VAL A 445 46.00 -34.17 36.28
N ASP A 446 46.81 -35.18 36.57
CA ASP A 446 47.04 -35.72 37.91
C ASP A 446 48.51 -36.16 38.10
N PHE A 447 48.79 -37.02 39.09
CA PHE A 447 50.15 -37.52 39.35
C PHE A 447 50.76 -38.30 38.19
N SER A 448 49.94 -38.87 37.29
CA SER A 448 50.41 -39.61 36.12
C SER A 448 50.89 -38.67 35.01
N THR A 449 50.25 -37.51 34.84
CA THR A 449 50.63 -36.53 33.80
C THR A 449 51.60 -35.46 34.31
N GLY A 450 51.50 -35.10 35.59
CA GLY A 450 52.22 -33.98 36.17
C GLY A 450 51.70 -32.60 35.71
N HIS A 451 52.50 -31.57 35.98
CA HIS A 451 52.20 -30.20 35.54
C HIS A 451 52.39 -30.05 34.03
N ILE A 452 51.55 -29.24 33.40
CA ILE A 452 51.59 -29.02 31.95
C ILE A 452 52.13 -27.63 31.67
N LYS A 453 53.11 -27.55 30.77
CA LYS A 453 53.59 -26.28 30.22
C LYS A 453 53.77 -26.43 28.71
N TYR A 454 52.89 -25.80 27.95
CA TYR A 454 52.87 -25.93 26.50
C TYR A 454 52.63 -24.57 25.83
N GLY A 455 53.40 -24.26 24.77
CA GLY A 455 53.40 -22.95 24.14
C GLY A 455 52.26 -22.68 23.16
N LYS A 456 51.55 -23.73 22.71
CA LYS A 456 50.43 -23.64 21.77
C LYS A 456 49.12 -24.07 22.44
N ASN A 457 48.11 -24.45 21.66
CA ASN A 457 46.83 -24.91 22.16
C ASN A 457 46.92 -26.25 22.90
N VAL A 458 46.07 -26.43 23.92
CA VAL A 458 45.98 -27.66 24.72
C VAL A 458 44.52 -28.08 24.85
N VAL A 459 44.25 -29.37 24.67
CA VAL A 459 42.94 -29.99 24.93
C VAL A 459 43.12 -31.08 25.98
N ILE A 460 42.37 -30.97 27.08
CA ILE A 460 42.34 -31.96 28.17
C ILE A 460 40.95 -32.61 28.14
N SER A 461 40.92 -33.91 27.90
CA SER A 461 39.68 -34.68 27.80
C SER A 461 39.07 -34.99 29.17
N GLY A 462 39.90 -35.00 30.23
CA GLY A 462 39.48 -35.22 31.62
C GLY A 462 39.47 -33.95 32.47
N ASP A 463 39.67 -34.13 33.78
CA ASP A 463 39.72 -33.09 34.80
C ASP A 463 41.13 -32.53 35.03
N ILE A 464 41.25 -31.32 35.57
CA ILE A 464 42.50 -30.84 36.19
C ILE A 464 42.36 -30.99 37.70
N LYS A 465 43.08 -31.95 38.30
CA LYS A 465 42.97 -32.23 39.73
C LYS A 465 43.63 -31.16 40.59
N SER A 466 43.22 -31.11 41.86
CA SER A 466 43.76 -30.18 42.85
C SER A 466 45.28 -30.25 42.95
N GLY A 467 45.94 -29.07 42.98
CA GLY A 467 47.39 -28.96 43.13
C GLY A 467 48.21 -29.09 41.85
N PHE A 468 47.58 -29.35 40.69
CA PHE A 468 48.28 -29.38 39.40
C PHE A 468 48.20 -28.03 38.69
N ASN A 469 49.29 -27.62 38.03
CA ASN A 469 49.37 -26.36 37.30
C ASN A 469 49.39 -26.62 35.80
N VAL A 470 48.67 -25.77 35.06
CA VAL A 470 48.60 -25.81 33.59
C VAL A 470 48.94 -24.43 33.03
N GLU A 471 50.01 -24.37 32.25
CA GLU A 471 50.43 -23.18 31.51
C GLU A 471 50.29 -23.46 30.00
N CYS A 472 49.40 -22.71 29.34
CA CYS A 472 49.10 -22.83 27.91
C CYS A 472 49.35 -21.49 27.22
N GLY A 473 50.17 -21.46 26.17
CA GLY A 473 50.43 -20.24 25.40
C GLY A 473 49.32 -19.88 24.42
N GLY A 474 48.54 -20.87 23.95
CA GLY A 474 47.37 -20.70 23.09
C GLY A 474 46.05 -20.84 23.85
N ASP A 475 45.04 -21.37 23.17
CA ASP A 475 43.72 -21.69 23.74
C ASP A 475 43.76 -23.00 24.54
N LEU A 476 43.02 -23.05 25.65
CA LEU A 476 42.88 -24.23 26.50
C LEU A 476 41.42 -24.71 26.51
N GLN A 477 41.20 -25.98 26.14
CA GLN A 477 39.90 -26.64 26.29
C GLN A 477 40.00 -27.75 27.35
N VAL A 478 39.11 -27.72 28.33
CA VAL A 478 38.98 -28.74 29.37
C VAL A 478 37.57 -29.31 29.29
N ASN A 479 37.44 -30.60 29.01
CA ASN A 479 36.15 -31.27 28.93
C ASN A 479 35.59 -31.64 30.31
N GLY A 480 36.47 -31.85 31.30
CA GLY A 480 36.12 -32.09 32.69
C GLY A 480 36.04 -30.83 33.55
N THR A 481 36.27 -31.01 34.85
CA THR A 481 36.25 -29.99 35.89
C THR A 481 37.67 -29.54 36.23
N ILE A 482 37.81 -28.26 36.57
CA ILE A 482 39.07 -27.72 37.12
C ILE A 482 38.92 -27.66 38.64
N GLU A 483 39.85 -28.26 39.37
CA GLU A 483 39.84 -28.32 40.83
C GLU A 483 41.07 -27.62 41.41
N ASP A 484 40.89 -26.62 42.29
CA ASP A 484 41.94 -25.95 43.09
C ASP A 484 43.36 -25.91 42.44
N SER A 485 43.41 -25.46 41.19
CA SER A 485 44.60 -25.50 40.34
C SER A 485 44.94 -24.10 39.83
N LYS A 486 46.22 -23.89 39.50
CA LYS A 486 46.67 -22.65 38.87
C LYS A 486 46.77 -22.85 37.36
N VAL A 487 45.91 -22.15 36.62
CA VAL A 487 45.81 -22.26 35.17
C VAL A 487 46.13 -20.91 34.55
N THR A 488 47.17 -20.85 33.72
CA THR A 488 47.60 -19.62 33.02
C THR A 488 47.48 -19.84 31.52
N ILE A 489 46.68 -19.01 30.84
CA ILE A 489 46.32 -19.19 29.43
C ILE A 489 46.65 -17.92 28.62
N GLY A 490 47.36 -18.09 27.51
CA GLY A 490 47.69 -17.01 26.57
C GLY A 490 46.58 -16.66 25.58
N GLY A 491 45.65 -17.58 25.33
CA GLY A 491 44.42 -17.37 24.55
C GLY A 491 43.15 -17.49 25.41
N ASN A 492 42.15 -18.20 24.88
CA ASN A 492 40.84 -18.38 25.51
C ASN A 492 40.75 -19.68 26.31
N LEU A 493 39.87 -19.73 27.31
CA LEU A 493 39.53 -20.94 28.07
C LEU A 493 38.10 -21.37 27.80
N LEU A 494 37.91 -22.64 27.43
CA LEU A 494 36.62 -23.32 27.50
C LEU A 494 36.72 -24.48 28.49
N CYS A 495 36.00 -24.37 29.61
CA CYS A 495 35.76 -25.50 30.52
C CYS A 495 34.31 -25.93 30.37
N ARG A 496 34.08 -27.17 29.91
CA ARG A 496 32.71 -27.69 29.72
C ARG A 496 31.98 -27.92 31.05
N MET A 497 32.72 -28.17 32.12
CA MET A 497 32.17 -28.23 33.49
C MET A 497 32.50 -26.93 34.24
N GLY A 498 32.97 -27.03 35.47
CA GLY A 498 33.16 -25.84 36.31
C GLY A 498 34.57 -25.70 36.86
N PHE A 499 34.75 -24.62 37.62
CA PHE A 499 35.93 -24.41 38.45
C PHE A 499 35.54 -24.44 39.92
N VAL A 500 36.01 -25.45 40.65
CA VAL A 500 35.56 -25.71 42.03
C VAL A 500 36.70 -26.03 42.98
N GLY A 501 36.46 -25.86 44.27
CA GLY A 501 37.39 -26.26 45.32
C GLY A 501 37.22 -25.47 46.62
N GLN A 502 38.33 -25.31 47.34
CA GLN A 502 38.44 -24.68 48.64
C GLN A 502 38.98 -23.25 48.59
N GLY A 503 39.12 -22.65 47.40
CA GLY A 503 39.62 -21.26 47.26
C GLY A 503 41.11 -21.12 47.04
N LYS A 504 41.80 -22.19 46.62
CA LYS A 504 43.25 -22.15 46.34
C LYS A 504 43.55 -22.04 44.84
N GLY A 505 42.55 -22.24 43.99
CA GLY A 505 42.71 -22.17 42.55
C GLY A 505 42.73 -20.74 42.01
N LEU A 506 43.41 -20.57 40.88
CA LEU A 506 43.46 -19.34 40.11
C LEU A 506 43.48 -19.65 38.63
N ILE A 507 42.50 -19.12 37.89
CA ILE A 507 42.54 -19.07 36.42
C ILE A 507 42.93 -17.65 36.00
N ASP A 508 43.95 -17.52 35.17
CA ASP A 508 44.38 -16.25 34.56
C ASP A 508 44.51 -16.42 33.04
N ALA A 509 43.58 -15.85 32.28
CA ALA A 509 43.54 -15.92 30.82
C ALA A 509 43.67 -14.53 30.18
N LYS A 510 44.40 -14.46 29.06
CA LYS A 510 44.46 -13.24 28.23
C LYS A 510 43.24 -13.08 27.30
N GLY A 511 42.57 -14.17 26.95
CA GLY A 511 41.34 -14.20 26.16
C GLY A 511 40.07 -14.29 27.01
N ASP A 512 38.97 -14.72 26.40
CA ASP A 512 37.71 -14.97 27.09
C ASP A 512 37.75 -16.27 27.90
N ILE A 513 36.95 -16.32 28.97
CA ILE A 513 36.80 -17.51 29.81
C ILE A 513 35.34 -17.95 29.79
N ASN A 514 35.09 -19.18 29.32
CA ASN A 514 33.78 -19.80 29.27
C ASN A 514 33.75 -21.03 30.17
N LEU A 515 32.86 -21.03 31.17
CA LEU A 515 32.71 -22.12 32.14
C LEU A 515 31.22 -22.41 32.35
N ASN A 516 30.88 -23.61 32.79
CA ASN A 516 29.51 -23.95 33.16
C ASN A 516 29.14 -23.36 34.53
N PHE A 517 30.03 -23.47 35.52
CA PHE A 517 29.83 -22.94 36.87
C PHE A 517 31.16 -22.68 37.59
N THR A 518 31.13 -21.88 38.66
CA THR A 518 32.30 -21.64 39.52
C THR A 518 31.89 -21.58 40.98
N LYS A 519 32.71 -22.18 41.87
CA LYS A 519 32.44 -22.19 43.31
C LYS A 519 33.72 -22.04 44.13
N ASN A 520 33.76 -21.01 44.99
CA ASN A 520 34.90 -20.71 45.85
C ASN A 520 36.22 -20.57 45.06
N GLN A 521 36.24 -19.82 43.95
CA GLN A 521 37.46 -19.70 43.13
C GLN A 521 37.73 -18.27 42.66
N ILE A 522 38.97 -18.03 42.19
CA ILE A 522 39.42 -16.75 41.63
C ILE A 522 39.64 -16.91 40.12
N ILE A 523 38.97 -16.07 39.33
CA ILE A 523 39.07 -16.08 37.86
C ILE A 523 39.42 -14.69 37.37
N LYS A 524 40.44 -14.60 36.50
CA LYS A 524 40.90 -13.37 35.87
C LYS A 524 40.91 -13.52 34.36
N SER A 525 40.16 -12.68 33.66
CA SER A 525 40.10 -12.62 32.20
C SER A 525 40.48 -11.24 31.71
N ARG A 526 41.43 -11.15 30.78
CA ARG A 526 41.74 -9.86 30.12
C ARG A 526 40.71 -9.49 29.03
N GLN A 527 39.66 -10.30 28.84
CA GLN A 527 38.50 -9.99 28.00
C GLN A 527 37.21 -10.19 28.82
N ASN A 528 36.33 -11.13 28.43
CA ASN A 528 35.07 -11.44 29.08
C ASN A 528 35.13 -12.71 29.92
N ILE A 529 34.21 -12.85 30.86
CA ILE A 529 33.94 -14.08 31.60
C ILE A 529 32.46 -14.44 31.37
N ASN A 530 32.20 -15.60 30.79
CA ASN A 530 30.85 -16.10 30.56
C ASN A 530 30.64 -17.40 31.34
N ILE A 531 29.57 -17.43 32.13
CA ILE A 531 29.22 -18.56 32.99
C ILE A 531 27.80 -19.03 32.66
N ALA A 532 27.63 -20.31 32.38
CA ALA A 532 26.35 -20.86 31.93
C ALA A 532 25.28 -20.93 33.01
N LYS A 533 25.65 -21.45 34.18
CA LYS A 533 24.74 -21.77 35.28
C LYS A 533 24.96 -20.80 36.42
N GLU A 534 25.97 -21.04 37.24
CA GLU A 534 26.06 -20.36 38.53
C GLU A 534 27.48 -19.95 38.90
N ALA A 535 27.59 -18.83 39.61
CA ALA A 535 28.80 -18.38 40.26
C ALA A 535 28.55 -18.19 41.76
N ILE A 536 29.16 -19.06 42.57
CA ILE A 536 28.94 -19.12 44.02
C ILE A 536 30.23 -18.74 44.74
N ASN A 537 30.16 -17.75 45.63
CA ASN A 537 31.24 -17.32 46.50
C ASN A 537 32.60 -17.22 45.78
N SER A 538 32.58 -16.64 44.57
CA SER A 538 33.76 -16.57 43.69
C SER A 538 34.17 -15.12 43.46
N THR A 539 35.44 -14.93 43.12
CA THR A 539 36.00 -13.63 42.79
C THR A 539 36.33 -13.58 41.32
N LEU A 540 35.56 -12.81 40.55
CA LEU A 540 35.68 -12.72 39.09
C LEU A 540 36.19 -11.34 38.69
N PHE A 541 37.26 -11.31 37.91
CA PHE A 541 37.83 -10.09 37.35
C PHE A 541 37.84 -10.17 35.83
N ALA A 542 37.02 -9.35 35.17
CA ALA A 542 36.99 -9.22 33.71
C ALA A 542 37.38 -7.82 33.29
N ARG A 543 38.13 -7.69 32.20
CA ARG A 543 38.48 -6.35 31.69
C ARG A 543 37.28 -5.69 31.02
N LYS A 544 36.44 -6.49 30.34
CA LYS A 544 35.27 -6.02 29.60
C LYS A 544 33.98 -6.38 30.32
N ALA A 545 33.44 -7.58 30.10
CA ALA A 545 32.15 -7.96 30.63
C ALA A 545 32.17 -9.28 31.42
N ILE A 546 31.27 -9.38 32.41
CA ILE A 546 30.92 -10.64 33.07
C ILE A 546 29.47 -10.96 32.74
N THR A 547 29.20 -12.15 32.22
CA THR A 547 27.84 -12.59 31.91
C THR A 547 27.56 -13.94 32.57
N VAL A 548 26.45 -14.05 33.30
CA VAL A 548 26.03 -15.30 33.96
C VAL A 548 24.56 -15.57 33.67
N HIS A 549 24.26 -16.71 33.05
CA HIS A 549 22.94 -16.97 32.45
C HIS A 549 22.00 -17.87 33.26
N GLY A 550 22.44 -18.52 34.34
CA GLY A 550 21.65 -19.59 34.96
C GLY A 550 20.34 -19.16 35.62
N LYS A 551 19.37 -20.09 35.56
CA LYS A 551 18.02 -19.96 36.12
C LYS A 551 17.80 -21.09 37.15
N PRO A 552 17.13 -20.85 38.29
CA PRO A 552 16.62 -19.56 38.77
C PRO A 552 17.68 -18.71 39.50
N LEU A 553 18.78 -19.31 39.97
CA LEU A 553 19.87 -18.62 40.67
C LEU A 553 21.11 -18.54 39.76
N SER A 554 21.62 -17.32 39.57
CA SER A 554 22.78 -17.07 38.70
C SER A 554 24.03 -16.74 39.53
N VAL A 555 23.91 -15.90 40.57
CA VAL A 555 25.05 -15.52 41.42
C VAL A 555 24.68 -15.50 42.89
N ALA A 556 25.54 -16.09 43.73
CA ALA A 556 25.39 -16.03 45.18
C ALA A 556 26.75 -15.83 45.88
N GLY A 557 26.98 -14.63 46.40
CA GLY A 557 28.17 -14.27 47.17
C GLY A 557 29.44 -14.08 46.34
N GLY A 558 30.35 -13.25 46.85
CA GLY A 558 31.64 -12.97 46.21
C GLY A 558 31.76 -11.57 45.63
N LEU A 559 32.78 -11.36 44.80
CA LEU A 559 33.13 -10.08 44.20
C LEU A 559 33.27 -10.24 42.67
N PHE A 560 32.53 -9.44 41.93
CA PHE A 560 32.47 -9.48 40.49
C PHE A 560 32.85 -8.10 39.96
N THR A 561 34.04 -7.97 39.38
CA THR A 561 34.57 -6.70 38.88
C THR A 561 34.70 -6.75 37.36
N ALA A 562 34.05 -5.83 36.65
CA ALA A 562 34.12 -5.69 35.19
C ALA A 562 34.39 -4.25 34.75
N GLY A 563 35.09 -4.06 33.64
CA GLY A 563 35.33 -2.71 33.10
C GLY A 563 34.09 -2.08 32.46
N GLU A 564 33.33 -2.85 31.67
CA GLU A 564 32.21 -2.35 30.87
C GLU A 564 30.86 -2.77 31.46
N SER A 565 30.62 -4.07 31.66
CA SER A 565 29.29 -4.50 32.11
C SER A 565 29.27 -5.81 32.91
N VAL A 566 28.25 -5.95 33.74
CA VAL A 566 27.91 -7.20 34.43
C VAL A 566 26.46 -7.52 34.11
N THR A 567 26.21 -8.65 33.46
CA THR A 567 24.85 -9.10 33.09
C THR A 567 24.54 -10.43 33.76
N LEU A 568 23.52 -10.45 34.62
CA LEU A 568 23.16 -11.60 35.44
C LEU A 568 21.65 -11.85 35.38
N TYR A 569 21.22 -13.10 35.51
CA TYR A 569 19.79 -13.42 35.60
C TYR A 569 19.22 -13.04 36.98
N THR A 570 19.71 -13.70 38.04
CA THR A 570 19.35 -13.44 39.45
C THR A 570 20.60 -13.27 40.30
N VAL A 571 20.67 -12.19 41.10
CA VAL A 571 21.81 -11.91 41.97
C VAL A 571 21.44 -11.95 43.45
N GLY A 572 22.30 -12.58 44.24
CA GLY A 572 22.14 -12.74 45.68
C GLY A 572 21.27 -13.92 46.04
N ASN A 573 21.09 -14.16 47.33
CA ASN A 573 20.25 -15.24 47.84
C ASN A 573 19.39 -14.74 49.03
N GLN A 574 18.37 -15.53 49.39
CA GLN A 574 17.48 -15.21 50.51
C GLN A 574 18.21 -15.16 51.86
N SER A 575 19.36 -15.84 51.98
CA SER A 575 20.21 -15.79 53.17
C SER A 575 20.97 -14.47 53.32
N GLY A 576 20.86 -13.53 52.36
CA GLY A 576 21.50 -12.23 52.43
C GLY A 576 23.02 -12.26 52.33
N ILE A 577 23.60 -13.29 51.67
CA ILE A 577 25.05 -13.39 51.48
C ILE A 577 25.51 -12.19 50.65
N ARG A 578 26.44 -11.42 51.23
CA ARG A 578 26.97 -10.21 50.61
C ARG A 578 27.55 -10.53 49.23
N THR A 579 26.95 -9.93 48.21
CA THR A 579 27.34 -10.10 46.81
C THR A 579 27.70 -8.73 46.25
N VAL A 580 28.95 -8.54 45.84
CA VAL A 580 29.45 -7.23 45.38
C VAL A 580 29.63 -7.27 43.87
N LEU A 581 28.89 -6.40 43.18
CA LEU A 581 29.03 -6.19 41.74
C LEU A 581 29.66 -4.82 41.51
N GLU A 582 30.86 -4.80 40.95
CA GLU A 582 31.63 -3.61 40.68
C GLU A 582 31.84 -3.43 39.18
N VAL A 583 31.44 -2.27 38.65
CA VAL A 583 31.61 -1.96 37.22
C VAL A 583 32.31 -0.63 36.99
N GLY A 584 32.93 -0.48 35.83
CA GLY A 584 33.65 0.74 35.45
C GLY A 584 35.08 0.79 35.96
N ILE A 585 35.66 -0.35 36.32
CA ILE A 585 37.05 -0.47 36.79
C ILE A 585 37.79 -1.51 35.93
N ASP A 586 38.90 -1.09 35.33
CA ASP A 586 39.83 -2.03 34.69
C ASP A 586 40.75 -2.64 35.77
N PHE A 587 40.45 -3.87 36.18
CA PHE A 587 41.25 -4.57 37.19
C PHE A 587 42.72 -4.76 36.77
N THR A 588 43.02 -4.77 35.46
CA THR A 588 44.40 -4.93 34.97
C THR A 588 45.27 -3.74 35.33
N LEU A 589 44.65 -2.55 35.34
CA LEU A 589 45.27 -1.31 35.81
C LEU A 589 45.40 -1.30 37.34
N VAL A 590 44.42 -1.84 38.08
CA VAL A 590 44.52 -2.01 39.55
C VAL A 590 45.70 -2.92 39.91
N GLU A 591 45.85 -4.05 39.21
CA GLU A 591 46.98 -4.97 39.41
C GLU A 591 48.33 -4.32 39.06
N GLU A 592 48.37 -3.56 37.96
CA GLU A 592 49.58 -2.82 37.56
C GLU A 592 49.94 -1.75 38.59
N LEU A 593 48.95 -1.01 39.09
CA LEU A 593 49.12 -0.02 40.14
C LEU A 593 49.70 -0.67 41.40
N GLY A 594 49.12 -1.77 41.88
CA GLY A 594 49.62 -2.49 43.05
C GLY A 594 51.06 -2.99 42.89
N LYS A 595 51.44 -3.48 41.70
CA LYS A 595 52.84 -3.86 41.40
C LYS A 595 53.78 -2.66 41.47
N LYS A 596 53.38 -1.51 40.92
CA LYS A 596 54.17 -0.27 40.98
C LYS A 596 54.24 0.30 42.39
N GLU A 597 53.21 0.13 43.20
CA GLU A 597 53.19 0.53 44.61
C GLU A 597 54.18 -0.27 45.45
N LEU A 598 54.21 -1.59 45.28
CA LEU A 598 55.20 -2.46 45.92
C LEU A 598 56.62 -2.06 45.52
N LEU A 599 56.85 -1.82 44.22
CA LEU A 599 58.16 -1.40 43.72
C LEU A 599 58.56 -0.02 44.27
N PHE A 600 57.62 0.93 44.34
CA PHE A 600 57.87 2.25 44.92
C PHE A 600 58.25 2.16 46.40
N LEU A 601 57.55 1.30 47.16
CA LEU A 601 57.86 1.09 48.57
C LEU A 601 59.27 0.51 48.77
N GLU A 602 59.65 -0.47 47.94
CA GLU A 602 61.00 -1.07 47.97
C GLU A 602 62.10 -0.02 47.64
N LEU A 603 61.88 0.82 46.64
CA LEU A 603 62.80 1.90 46.28
C LEU A 603 62.87 2.98 47.35
N SER A 604 61.73 3.34 47.95
CA SER A 604 61.65 4.31 49.05
C SER A 604 62.45 3.86 50.27
N GLU A 605 62.37 2.57 50.63
CA GLU A 605 63.14 1.99 51.72
C GLU A 605 64.66 2.05 51.44
N LYS A 606 65.08 1.66 50.22
CA LYS A 606 66.49 1.76 49.79
C LYS A 606 66.99 3.20 49.80
N HIS A 607 66.19 4.14 49.30
CA HIS A 607 66.50 5.56 49.28
C HIS A 607 66.67 6.12 50.71
N SER A 608 65.77 5.77 51.64
CA SER A 608 65.83 6.21 53.04
C SER A 608 67.13 5.75 53.74
N LYS A 609 67.50 4.46 53.60
CA LYS A 609 68.74 3.91 54.18
C LYS A 609 70.00 4.61 53.64
N LEU A 610 70.03 4.93 52.35
CA LEU A 610 71.14 5.67 51.76
C LEU A 610 71.18 7.13 52.21
N LEU A 611 70.02 7.77 52.36
CA LEU A 611 69.92 9.14 52.87
C LEU A 611 70.45 9.25 54.31
N GLU A 612 70.10 8.28 55.18
CA GLU A 612 70.67 8.20 56.54
C GLU A 612 72.18 7.99 56.53
N SER A 613 72.67 7.12 55.63
CA SER A 613 74.10 6.88 55.44
C SER A 613 74.83 8.15 55.00
N ALA A 614 74.29 8.89 54.03
CA ALA A 614 74.82 10.18 53.59
C ALA A 614 74.84 11.21 54.72
N LYS A 615 73.76 11.34 55.50
CA LYS A 615 73.70 12.25 56.66
C LYS A 615 74.77 11.94 57.71
N LYS A 616 75.11 10.66 57.94
CA LYS A 616 76.21 10.27 58.84
C LYS A 616 77.55 10.80 58.32
N TYR A 617 77.83 10.61 57.02
CA TYR A 617 79.05 11.13 56.40
C TYR A 617 79.09 12.67 56.36
N ASP A 618 77.96 13.35 56.13
CA ASP A 618 77.88 14.81 56.15
C ASP A 618 78.17 15.38 57.55
N LYS A 619 77.68 14.72 58.61
CA LYS A 619 78.04 15.07 60.00
C LYS A 619 79.53 14.90 60.28
N ILE A 620 80.13 13.81 59.81
CA ILE A 620 81.57 13.56 59.94
C ILE A 620 82.37 14.64 59.19
N LEU A 621 81.94 15.01 57.99
CA LEU A 621 82.56 16.05 57.17
C LEU A 621 82.49 17.42 57.86
N ALA A 622 81.37 17.76 58.50
CA ALA A 622 81.20 19.01 59.25
C ALA A 622 82.18 19.12 60.44
N ILE A 623 82.51 17.99 61.08
CA ILE A 623 83.45 17.95 62.21
C ILE A 623 84.91 17.97 61.73
N ARG A 624 85.26 17.14 60.74
CA ARG A 624 86.65 16.91 60.32
C ARG A 624 87.18 17.89 59.26
N LYS A 625 86.32 18.70 58.65
CA LYS A 625 86.59 19.59 57.49
C LYS A 625 87.07 18.87 56.21
N GLN A 626 87.73 17.72 56.29
CA GLN A 626 88.11 16.88 55.14
C GLN A 626 87.92 15.38 55.43
N LEU A 627 87.38 14.66 54.44
CA LEU A 627 87.27 13.20 54.42
C LEU A 627 88.45 12.56 53.65
N PRO A 628 88.89 11.34 54.00
CA PRO A 628 89.84 10.54 53.23
C PRO A 628 89.34 10.26 51.79
N PRO A 629 90.25 10.03 50.81
CA PRO A 629 89.87 9.84 49.40
C PRO A 629 88.83 8.75 49.16
N ASN A 630 88.97 7.60 49.83
CA ASN A 630 88.05 6.46 49.69
C ASN A 630 86.64 6.78 50.23
N GLU A 631 86.55 7.51 51.35
CA GLU A 631 85.27 7.92 51.94
C GLU A 631 84.58 9.02 51.11
N ARG A 632 85.35 9.93 50.49
CA ARG A 632 84.82 10.92 49.54
C ARG A 632 84.20 10.24 48.32
N PHE A 633 84.93 9.29 47.71
CA PHE A 633 84.45 8.54 46.56
C PHE A 633 83.18 7.73 46.90
N LEU A 634 83.14 7.10 48.08
CA LEU A 634 81.95 6.39 48.55
C LEU A 634 80.76 7.34 48.76
N LEU A 635 80.98 8.53 49.34
CA LEU A 635 79.94 9.54 49.52
C LEU A 635 79.39 10.05 48.20
N GLU A 636 80.24 10.28 47.18
CA GLU A 636 79.79 10.62 45.82
C GLU A 636 78.95 9.51 45.20
N ARG A 637 79.37 8.25 45.33
CA ARG A 637 78.57 7.10 44.85
C ARG A 637 77.22 7.01 45.57
N ILE A 638 77.19 7.22 46.88
CA ILE A 638 75.94 7.25 47.66
C ILE A 638 75.04 8.40 47.20
N ARG A 639 75.58 9.62 47.03
CA ARG A 639 74.81 10.77 46.54
C ARG A 639 74.26 10.54 45.14
N ASN A 640 75.06 10.00 44.23
CA ASN A 640 74.61 9.64 42.88
C ASN A 640 73.51 8.58 42.91
N ALA A 641 73.62 7.57 43.79
CA ALA A 641 72.59 6.56 43.98
C ALA A 641 71.29 7.14 44.57
N ILE A 642 71.38 8.07 45.53
CA ILE A 642 70.22 8.79 46.09
C ILE A 642 69.48 9.54 44.98
N VAL A 643 70.21 10.33 44.17
CA VAL A 643 69.62 11.07 43.05
C VAL A 643 68.96 10.12 42.05
N LYS A 644 69.62 9.00 41.71
CA LYS A 644 69.07 8.00 40.80
C LYS A 644 67.79 7.34 41.33
N TYR A 645 67.76 6.93 42.60
CA TYR A 645 66.56 6.33 43.19
C TYR A 645 65.42 7.32 43.30
N LYS A 646 65.71 8.58 43.65
CA LYS A 646 64.72 9.65 43.65
C LYS A 646 64.10 9.85 42.27
N GLN A 647 64.91 9.93 41.21
CA GLN A 647 64.42 10.03 39.83
C GLN A 647 63.54 8.83 39.42
N GLN A 648 63.89 7.61 39.84
CA GLN A 648 63.07 6.42 39.58
C GLN A 648 61.75 6.45 40.35
N MET A 649 61.76 6.90 41.61
CA MET A 649 60.54 7.09 42.41
C MET A 649 59.62 8.15 41.80
N ASP A 650 60.17 9.31 41.41
CA ASP A 650 59.41 10.38 40.76
C ASP A 650 58.78 9.91 39.44
N LEU A 651 59.49 9.08 38.67
CA LEU A 651 58.95 8.47 37.44
C LEU A 651 57.82 7.48 37.74
N LEU A 652 57.99 6.62 38.74
CA LEU A 652 56.95 5.67 39.15
C LEU A 652 55.71 6.39 39.66
N GLU A 653 55.87 7.48 40.43
CA GLU A 653 54.76 8.28 40.94
C GLU A 653 53.96 8.93 39.79
N LYS A 654 54.65 9.46 38.77
CA LYS A 654 53.99 9.93 37.54
C LYS A 654 53.21 8.82 36.84
N GLN A 655 53.81 7.64 36.68
CA GLN A 655 53.13 6.49 36.07
C GLN A 655 51.93 6.01 36.89
N LYS A 656 52.00 6.06 38.23
CA LYS A 656 50.86 5.74 39.11
C LYS A 656 49.71 6.71 38.87
N LEU A 657 49.98 8.03 38.81
CA LEU A 657 48.96 9.05 38.53
C LEU A 657 48.31 8.83 37.17
N GLU A 658 49.11 8.52 36.14
CA GLU A 658 48.59 8.19 34.80
C GLU A 658 47.66 6.97 34.84
N ILE A 659 48.03 5.91 35.56
CA ILE A 659 47.18 4.72 35.71
C ILE A 659 45.87 5.08 36.43
N CYS A 660 45.93 5.78 37.57
CA CYS A 660 44.75 6.19 38.33
C CYS A 660 43.74 6.97 37.48
N SER A 661 44.21 7.85 36.59
CA SER A 661 43.33 8.59 35.68
C SER A 661 42.61 7.73 34.62
N LYS A 662 43.17 6.57 34.27
CA LYS A 662 42.62 5.63 33.28
C LYS A 662 41.84 4.48 33.90
N MET A 663 41.97 4.27 35.21
CA MET A 663 41.36 3.13 35.93
C MET A 663 39.84 3.14 35.93
N HIS A 664 39.23 4.32 36.02
CA HIS A 664 37.79 4.47 36.12
C HIS A 664 37.19 4.89 34.77
N ASN A 665 36.38 4.01 34.18
CA ASN A 665 35.54 4.33 33.03
C ASN A 665 34.08 4.05 33.35
N THR A 666 33.45 4.95 34.10
CA THR A 666 32.09 4.78 34.62
C THR A 666 31.00 5.26 33.67
N ALA A 667 31.34 5.99 32.61
CA ALA A 667 30.36 6.65 31.73
C ALA A 667 29.53 5.66 30.89
N SER A 668 30.15 4.57 30.42
CA SER A 668 29.49 3.52 29.63
C SER A 668 29.18 2.26 30.45
N ALA A 669 29.48 2.26 31.76
CA ALA A 669 29.37 1.08 32.59
C ALA A 669 27.95 0.83 33.08
N PHE A 670 27.49 -0.43 33.06
CA PHE A 670 26.17 -0.79 33.55
C PHE A 670 26.12 -2.20 34.14
N ILE A 671 25.16 -2.41 35.04
CA ILE A 671 24.81 -3.74 35.56
C ILE A 671 23.40 -4.05 35.09
N LYS A 672 23.23 -5.16 34.37
CA LYS A 672 21.92 -5.63 33.90
C LYS A 672 21.50 -6.85 34.71
N ILE A 673 20.30 -6.78 35.28
CA ILE A 673 19.65 -7.87 36.02
C ILE A 673 18.44 -8.26 35.20
N GLU A 674 18.28 -9.53 34.85
CA GLU A 674 17.17 -9.97 33.98
C GLU A 674 15.92 -10.38 34.76
N HIS A 675 16.07 -10.90 35.98
CA HIS A 675 14.97 -11.40 36.79
C HIS A 675 14.85 -10.72 38.17
N SER A 676 15.84 -10.85 39.05
CA SER A 676 15.76 -10.20 40.36
C SER A 676 17.12 -10.01 41.06
N ALA A 677 17.17 -9.01 41.95
CA ALA A 677 18.27 -8.80 42.88
C ALA A 677 17.79 -8.92 44.33
N MET A 678 18.37 -9.85 45.07
CA MET A 678 18.05 -10.12 46.47
C MET A 678 18.71 -9.12 47.43
N PRO A 679 18.15 -8.96 48.65
CA PRO A 679 18.80 -8.22 49.73
C PRO A 679 20.24 -8.67 50.00
N GLY A 680 21.13 -7.74 50.33
CA GLY A 680 22.56 -8.00 50.54
C GLY A 680 23.42 -7.88 49.29
N THR A 681 22.81 -7.66 48.12
CA THR A 681 23.51 -7.29 46.89
C THR A 681 23.99 -5.84 46.96
N MET A 682 25.24 -5.57 46.60
CA MET A 682 25.84 -4.24 46.59
C MET A 682 26.32 -3.90 45.18
N PHE A 683 25.69 -2.91 44.54
CA PHE A 683 26.15 -2.36 43.28
C PHE A 683 27.19 -1.28 43.55
N LYS A 684 28.36 -1.36 42.91
CA LYS A 684 29.47 -0.45 43.11
C LYS A 684 29.93 0.15 41.76
N PHE A 685 30.05 1.47 41.72
CA PHE A 685 30.52 2.24 40.58
C PHE A 685 31.61 3.20 41.08
N GLY A 686 32.88 2.79 40.95
CA GLY A 686 33.99 3.53 41.57
C GLY A 686 33.83 3.60 43.09
N GLU A 687 33.82 4.82 43.65
CA GLU A 687 33.64 5.04 45.10
C GLU A 687 32.18 4.93 45.56
N ARG A 688 31.22 4.97 44.63
CA ARG A 688 29.80 4.94 44.97
C ARG A 688 29.30 3.51 45.10
N HIS A 689 28.42 3.30 46.08
CA HIS A 689 27.80 2.02 46.32
C HIS A 689 26.30 2.18 46.61
N TYR A 690 25.53 1.20 46.18
CA TYR A 690 24.10 1.08 46.45
C TYR A 690 23.85 -0.32 47.02
N LEU A 691 23.36 -0.38 48.26
CA LEU A 691 23.01 -1.62 48.93
C LEU A 691 21.53 -1.92 48.71
N VAL A 692 21.25 -3.06 48.11
CA VAL A 692 19.89 -3.59 47.94
C VAL A 692 19.41 -4.07 49.31
N LYS A 693 18.41 -3.36 49.85
CA LYS A 693 17.77 -3.69 51.14
C LYS A 693 16.53 -4.57 50.99
N GLU A 694 15.80 -4.36 49.90
CA GLU A 694 14.58 -5.10 49.56
C GLU A 694 14.75 -5.72 48.17
N GLU A 695 14.03 -6.81 47.92
CA GLU A 695 14.10 -7.50 46.64
C GLU A 695 13.67 -6.59 45.48
N ILE A 696 14.52 -6.48 44.47
CA ILE A 696 14.24 -5.77 43.23
C ILE A 696 13.84 -6.81 42.19
N ILE A 697 12.58 -6.75 41.72
CA ILE A 697 12.01 -7.70 40.75
C ILE A 697 11.95 -7.08 39.35
N GLY A 698 12.20 -7.91 38.34
CA GLY A 698 12.08 -7.61 36.93
C GLY A 698 13.42 -7.30 36.26
N PRO A 699 13.41 -7.20 34.93
CA PRO A 699 14.58 -6.77 34.17
C PRO A 699 14.90 -5.32 34.54
N LYS A 700 16.05 -5.10 35.17
CA LYS A 700 16.51 -3.80 35.64
C LYS A 700 17.91 -3.51 35.14
N THR A 701 18.14 -2.26 34.78
CA THR A 701 19.49 -1.79 34.41
C THR A 701 19.96 -0.77 35.43
N VAL A 702 21.03 -1.09 36.15
CA VAL A 702 21.68 -0.19 37.09
C VAL A 702 22.76 0.61 36.35
N ARG A 703 22.67 1.93 36.43
CA ARG A 703 23.62 2.87 35.80
C ARG A 703 23.96 4.01 36.73
N LEU A 704 25.10 4.64 36.48
CA LEU A 704 25.47 5.90 37.11
C LEU A 704 24.92 7.07 36.27
N ILE A 705 23.89 7.78 36.75
CA ILE A 705 23.27 8.92 36.07
C ILE A 705 23.35 10.14 36.97
N ASN A 706 23.88 11.25 36.46
CA ASN A 706 24.08 12.48 37.23
C ASN A 706 24.77 12.21 38.56
N HIS A 707 25.81 11.37 38.54
CA HIS A 707 26.55 10.99 39.72
C HIS A 707 25.78 10.19 40.79
N GLU A 708 24.60 9.65 40.48
CA GLU A 708 23.85 8.78 41.38
C GLU A 708 23.63 7.41 40.74
N ILE A 709 23.67 6.36 41.57
CA ILE A 709 23.34 5.01 41.12
C ILE A 709 21.83 4.92 40.99
N LYS A 710 21.33 4.74 39.76
CA LYS A 710 19.90 4.58 39.46
C LYS A 710 19.62 3.17 38.97
N VAL A 711 18.56 2.57 39.49
CA VAL A 711 18.00 1.30 39.02
C VAL A 711 16.82 1.63 38.12
N LEU A 712 16.98 1.39 36.81
CA LEU A 712 15.97 1.67 35.78
C LEU A 712 15.15 0.43 35.48
#